data_AF-A0A935RD67-F1
#
_entry.id   AF-A0A935RD67-F1
#
_cell.length_a   1.000
_cell.length_b   1.000
_cell.length_c   1.000
_cell.angle_alpha   90.00
_cell.angle_beta   90.00
_cell.angle_gamma   90.00
#
_symmetry.space_group_name_H-M   'P 1'
#
loop_
_entity.id
_entity.type
_entity.pdbx_description
1 polymer ?
#
loop_
_entity_poly.entity_id
_entity_poly.type
_entity_poly.pdbx_seq_one_letter_code
_entity_poly.pdbx_strand_id
1 'polypeptide(L)'
;MSINFDRTRLALLLLLFALLGVGVWAYRGVGDSLREIRATGMQTLLNTQVGTLEQWIAERRREAEQLAAAPELSAAIGRLAAAGEGDRARVVAGILGRAAAMGVTTALVIDPRGRVLAASDARRTGRDVTPDFLAHIAPVIKGSSGFVRPHRDFDAAAGARELGPSWVAAPIRAANGKVVAVLALGSPAEKGFSGLFEAARPGHSGEALAFDDEGWLLSPSRHAEELRQRGLAPRLAVPDAPTEALSLLATQAVAKSREGGEGLLLQPYPNYLGREVIGAWRWLREYDVGVAVEMEASEAYAPLTYLQIGFAIVLLLMFAVWLSGFLSPNALAALLRRDGRARQMGPYRLLRQIGEGAISNVYLAQHRMLKRPAAVKVLKAQTTSDEWTARFQREVQLTSLLHHPNTITIYDYGTGPNGEFYYAMEYLEGLSLADLVERYGPVPPARTAYILRQACASLWEAHSCDLVHRDIKPQNIMLCTIRGERDFVKVLDFGLVKQISGDLTRDLTATMRLLGTPLYMSPERIRNPGDADGRADIYALGAVGFFLLTGKRLFETETEHDLTYQVLHTVPRLASECSPFAVPAELDALIGRCVEKDPAARPQSIAEVAGALDALLVHRPWTRAQIDAWWKENWVSEDDPGRRFTAPTS
;
A
#
# COMPACT_ATOMS: atom_id res chain seq x y z
N MET A 1 3.75 33.55 -35.62
CA MET A 1 4.03 33.04 -34.25
C MET A 1 4.08 31.51 -34.15
N SER A 2 3.93 30.73 -35.24
CA SER A 2 3.88 29.25 -35.17
C SER A 2 5.23 28.52 -35.30
N ILE A 3 6.31 29.18 -35.75
CA ILE A 3 7.62 28.54 -35.97
C ILE A 3 8.41 28.32 -34.66
N ASN A 4 8.18 29.14 -33.62
CA ASN A 4 8.87 29.00 -32.33
C ASN A 4 8.40 27.79 -31.51
N PHE A 5 7.15 27.34 -31.71
CA PHE A 5 6.53 26.28 -30.90
C PHE A 5 7.12 24.90 -31.20
N ASP A 6 7.54 24.66 -32.45
CA ASP A 6 8.16 23.40 -32.88
C ASP A 6 9.61 23.28 -32.42
N ARG A 7 10.37 24.39 -32.47
CA ARG A 7 11.76 24.42 -31.99
C ARG A 7 11.87 24.19 -30.49
N THR A 8 10.95 24.71 -29.70
CA THR A 8 10.91 24.47 -28.24
C THR A 8 10.62 23.01 -27.91
N ARG A 9 9.73 22.34 -28.65
CA ARG A 9 9.42 20.92 -28.44
C ARG A 9 10.58 20.02 -28.85
N LEU A 10 11.23 20.33 -29.97
CA LEU A 10 12.43 19.61 -30.41
C LEU A 10 13.57 19.77 -29.39
N ALA A 11 13.78 20.98 -28.86
CA ALA A 11 14.79 21.24 -27.83
C ALA A 11 14.49 20.47 -26.52
N LEU A 12 13.21 20.42 -26.09
CA LEU A 12 12.80 19.66 -24.91
C LEU A 12 12.94 18.14 -25.12
N LEU A 13 12.69 17.62 -26.33
CA LEU A 13 12.94 16.22 -26.68
C LEU A 13 14.43 15.89 -26.61
N LEU A 14 15.28 16.72 -27.22
CA LEU A 14 16.73 16.53 -27.20
C LEU A 14 17.30 16.60 -25.78
N LEU A 15 16.78 17.51 -24.94
CA LEU A 15 17.16 17.62 -23.54
C LEU A 15 16.76 16.37 -22.74
N LEU A 16 15.56 15.81 -22.97
CA LEU A 16 15.17 14.56 -22.31
C LEU A 16 16.04 13.40 -22.76
N PHE A 17 16.30 13.24 -24.06
CA PHE A 17 17.16 12.17 -24.55
C PHE A 17 18.57 12.28 -23.96
N ALA A 18 19.10 13.50 -23.83
CA ALA A 18 20.38 13.74 -23.16
C ALA A 18 20.31 13.36 -21.67
N LEU A 19 19.26 13.76 -20.94
CA LEU A 19 19.10 13.44 -19.51
C LEU A 19 18.87 11.95 -19.26
N LEU A 20 18.08 11.28 -20.09
CA LEU A 20 17.91 9.81 -20.06
C LEU A 20 19.23 9.12 -20.40
N GLY A 21 19.96 9.62 -21.40
CA GLY A 21 21.28 9.11 -21.77
C GLY A 21 22.27 9.21 -20.60
N VAL A 22 22.35 10.36 -19.95
CA VAL A 22 23.16 10.57 -18.74
C VAL A 22 22.69 9.69 -17.60
N GLY A 23 21.38 9.53 -17.41
CA GLY A 23 20.79 8.67 -16.38
C GLY A 23 21.13 7.19 -16.57
N VAL A 24 21.02 6.68 -17.80
CA VAL A 24 21.40 5.30 -18.15
C VAL A 24 22.91 5.12 -18.05
N TRP A 25 23.70 6.11 -18.48
CA TRP A 25 25.15 6.07 -18.35
C TRP A 25 25.58 6.05 -16.88
N ALA A 26 25.00 6.91 -16.04
CA ALA A 26 25.25 6.94 -14.61
C ALA A 26 24.81 5.64 -13.94
N TYR A 27 23.65 5.10 -14.30
CA TYR A 27 23.18 3.80 -13.81
C TYR A 27 24.17 2.68 -14.11
N ARG A 28 24.70 2.63 -15.34
CA ARG A 28 25.73 1.65 -15.73
C ARG A 28 27.05 1.89 -14.99
N GLY A 29 27.52 3.13 -14.94
CA GLY A 29 28.78 3.49 -14.27
C GLY A 29 28.77 3.21 -12.77
N VAL A 30 27.64 3.42 -12.10
CA VAL A 30 27.43 3.04 -10.70
C VAL A 30 27.47 1.52 -10.53
N GLY A 31 26.83 0.76 -11.44
CA GLY A 31 26.89 -0.70 -11.43
C GLY A 31 28.32 -1.23 -11.59
N ASP A 32 29.10 -0.63 -12.49
CA ASP A 32 30.50 -1.00 -12.73
C ASP A 32 31.38 -0.67 -11.51
N SER A 33 31.27 0.56 -10.98
CA SER A 33 32.03 1.01 -9.81
C SER A 33 31.73 0.17 -8.57
N LEU A 34 30.46 -0.24 -8.38
CA LEU A 34 30.08 -1.08 -7.25
C LEU A 34 30.60 -2.52 -7.40
N ARG A 35 30.65 -3.07 -8.62
CA ARG A 35 31.32 -4.36 -8.86
C ARG A 35 32.79 -4.29 -8.52
N GLU A 36 33.46 -3.19 -8.86
CA GLU A 36 34.86 -2.95 -8.51
C GLU A 36 35.04 -2.84 -6.98
N ILE A 37 34.22 -2.04 -6.29
CA ILE A 37 34.24 -1.94 -4.82
C ILE A 37 34.02 -3.31 -4.16
N ARG A 38 33.10 -4.13 -4.70
CA ARG A 38 32.85 -5.49 -4.19
C ARG A 38 34.00 -6.45 -4.50
N ALA A 39 34.62 -6.34 -5.67
CA ALA A 39 35.84 -7.09 -5.99
C ALA A 39 36.92 -6.79 -4.95
N THR A 40 37.23 -5.51 -4.74
CA THR A 40 38.23 -5.07 -3.77
C THR A 40 37.86 -5.51 -2.34
N GLY A 41 36.59 -5.38 -1.96
CA GLY A 41 36.11 -5.80 -0.63
C GLY A 41 36.27 -7.30 -0.40
N MET A 42 35.87 -8.14 -1.36
CA MET A 42 35.99 -9.59 -1.25
C MET A 42 37.45 -10.05 -1.24
N GLN A 43 38.30 -9.44 -2.07
CA GLN A 43 39.72 -9.74 -2.12
C GLN A 43 40.43 -9.27 -0.83
N THR A 44 40.00 -8.16 -0.24
CA THR A 44 40.50 -7.68 1.06
C THR A 44 40.11 -8.65 2.18
N LEU A 45 38.87 -9.15 2.19
CA LEU A 45 38.44 -10.17 3.14
C LEU A 45 39.28 -11.44 2.99
N LEU A 46 39.45 -11.93 1.77
CA LEU A 46 40.30 -13.10 1.48
C LEU A 46 41.75 -12.88 1.94
N ASN A 47 42.34 -11.73 1.61
CA ASN A 47 43.70 -11.37 2.03
C ASN A 47 43.83 -11.34 3.56
N THR A 48 42.80 -10.86 4.25
CA THR A 48 42.76 -10.85 5.71
C THR A 48 42.71 -12.27 6.28
N GLN A 49 41.90 -13.15 5.70
CA GLN A 49 41.84 -14.57 6.10
C GLN A 49 43.19 -15.27 5.89
N VAL A 50 43.74 -15.14 4.69
CA VAL A 50 45.03 -15.73 4.32
C VAL A 50 46.14 -15.20 5.22
N GLY A 51 46.21 -13.88 5.42
CA GLY A 51 47.22 -13.27 6.29
C GLY A 51 47.11 -13.72 7.75
N THR A 52 45.88 -13.88 8.26
CA THR A 52 45.64 -14.39 9.62
C THR A 52 46.12 -15.84 9.75
N LEU A 53 45.83 -16.68 8.75
CA LEU A 53 46.31 -18.07 8.72
C LEU A 53 47.84 -18.13 8.63
N GLU A 54 48.46 -17.38 7.73
CA GLU A 54 49.91 -17.34 7.55
C GLU A 54 50.61 -16.84 8.82
N GLN A 55 50.08 -15.80 9.46
CA GLN A 55 50.61 -15.29 10.72
C GLN A 55 50.52 -16.34 11.83
N TRP A 56 49.37 -17.01 11.96
CA TRP A 56 49.18 -18.08 12.95
C TRP A 56 50.14 -19.25 12.71
N ILE A 57 50.31 -19.69 11.45
CA ILE A 57 51.27 -20.75 11.08
C ILE A 57 52.70 -20.30 11.42
N ALA A 58 53.07 -19.06 11.09
CA ALA A 58 54.41 -18.54 11.35
C ALA A 58 54.73 -18.45 12.85
N GLU A 59 53.77 -18.03 13.67
CA GLU A 59 53.91 -18.00 15.13
C GLU A 59 54.13 -19.40 15.70
N ARG A 60 53.29 -20.37 15.30
CA ARG A 60 53.45 -21.77 15.72
C ARG A 60 54.77 -22.39 15.24
N ARG A 61 55.24 -22.06 14.03
CA ARG A 61 56.56 -22.50 13.52
C ARG A 61 57.70 -21.97 14.40
N ARG A 62 57.68 -20.68 14.76
CA ARG A 62 58.69 -20.07 15.64
C ARG A 62 58.70 -20.73 17.02
N GLU A 63 57.53 -20.98 17.59
CA GLU A 63 57.39 -21.67 18.87
C GLU A 63 57.96 -23.10 18.82
N ALA A 64 57.66 -23.86 17.76
CA ALA A 64 58.20 -25.20 17.56
C ALA A 64 59.74 -25.18 17.38
N GLU A 65 60.27 -24.20 16.65
CA GLU A 65 61.72 -23.98 16.50
C GLU A 65 62.39 -23.65 17.83
N GLN A 66 61.80 -22.77 18.65
CA GLN A 66 62.30 -22.45 19.98
C GLN A 66 62.32 -23.68 20.89
N LEU A 67 61.27 -24.50 20.85
CA LEU A 67 61.22 -25.74 21.62
C LEU A 67 62.25 -26.77 21.13
N ALA A 68 62.41 -26.91 19.80
CA ALA A 68 63.40 -27.79 19.18
C ALA A 68 64.85 -27.36 19.45
N ALA A 69 65.10 -26.06 19.66
CA ALA A 69 66.40 -25.49 19.97
C ALA A 69 66.78 -25.62 21.46
N ALA A 70 65.87 -26.07 22.33
CA ALA A 70 66.17 -26.24 23.76
C ALA A 70 67.31 -27.26 23.96
N PRO A 71 68.44 -26.88 24.61
CA PRO A 71 69.62 -27.75 24.75
C PRO A 71 69.32 -29.09 25.43
N GLU A 72 68.42 -29.07 26.41
CA GLU A 72 67.95 -30.24 27.14
C GLU A 72 67.22 -31.24 26.24
N LEU A 73 66.46 -30.74 25.25
CA LEU A 73 65.70 -31.56 24.32
C LEU A 73 66.62 -32.24 23.30
N SER A 74 67.60 -31.50 22.75
CA SER A 74 68.62 -32.07 21.86
C SER A 74 69.44 -33.16 22.58
N ALA A 75 69.82 -32.94 23.84
CA ALA A 75 70.54 -33.92 24.67
C ALA A 75 69.68 -35.13 25.08
N ALA A 76 68.38 -34.95 25.29
CA ALA A 76 67.45 -36.04 25.55
C ALA A 76 67.23 -36.91 24.31
N ILE A 77 67.10 -36.28 23.13
CA ILE A 77 66.82 -36.97 21.88
C ILE A 77 68.04 -37.75 21.35
N GLY A 78 69.26 -37.24 21.53
CA GLY A 78 70.49 -37.99 21.25
C GLY A 78 70.59 -39.32 22.01
N ARG A 79 69.89 -39.45 23.16
CA ARG A 79 69.82 -40.69 23.96
C ARG A 79 68.66 -41.61 23.56
N LEU A 80 67.66 -41.12 22.81
CA LEU A 80 66.45 -41.89 22.46
C LEU A 80 66.73 -43.09 21.53
N ALA A 81 67.76 -43.02 20.68
CA ALA A 81 68.09 -44.09 19.74
C ALA A 81 68.45 -45.43 20.43
N ALA A 82 68.87 -45.39 21.70
CA ALA A 82 69.20 -46.57 22.53
C ALA A 82 68.33 -46.70 23.80
N ALA A 83 67.32 -45.84 23.97
CA ALA A 83 66.54 -45.76 25.21
C ALA A 83 65.34 -46.72 25.22
N GLY A 84 65.00 -47.22 26.42
CA GLY A 84 63.81 -48.03 26.69
C GLY A 84 62.50 -47.23 26.67
N GLU A 85 61.36 -47.93 26.68
CA GLU A 85 60.03 -47.35 26.51
C GLU A 85 59.67 -46.27 27.56
N GLY A 86 60.10 -46.45 28.81
CA GLY A 86 59.87 -45.48 29.90
C GLY A 86 60.61 -44.15 29.72
N ASP A 87 61.80 -44.15 29.11
CA ASP A 87 62.55 -42.92 28.83
C ASP A 87 61.94 -42.15 27.65
N ARG A 88 61.43 -42.86 26.64
CA ARG A 88 60.69 -42.26 25.51
C ARG A 88 59.45 -41.52 25.99
N ALA A 89 58.67 -42.14 26.89
CA ALA A 89 57.47 -41.52 27.46
C ALA A 89 57.78 -40.26 28.27
N ARG A 90 58.88 -40.25 29.05
CA ARG A 90 59.31 -39.06 29.82
C ARG A 90 59.69 -37.88 28.93
N VAL A 91 60.41 -38.14 27.83
CA VAL A 91 60.79 -37.07 26.88
C VAL A 91 59.55 -36.45 26.25
N VAL A 92 58.58 -37.26 25.82
CA VAL A 92 57.34 -36.77 25.23
C VAL A 92 56.49 -36.00 26.25
N ALA A 93 56.38 -36.49 27.48
CA ALA A 93 55.66 -35.78 28.55
C ALA A 93 56.29 -34.40 28.84
N GLY A 94 57.62 -34.30 28.81
CA GLY A 94 58.34 -33.02 28.95
C GLY A 94 58.08 -32.05 27.79
N ILE A 95 58.04 -32.56 26.55
CA ILE A 95 57.66 -31.77 25.36
C ILE A 95 56.23 -31.25 25.50
N LEU A 96 55.27 -32.14 25.82
CA LEU A 96 53.86 -31.77 25.98
C LEU A 96 53.66 -30.78 27.12
N GLY A 97 54.36 -30.93 28.25
CA GLY A 97 54.27 -29.97 29.35
C GLY A 97 54.72 -28.56 28.98
N ARG A 98 55.79 -28.44 28.18
CA ARG A 98 56.27 -27.14 27.65
C ARG A 98 55.37 -26.58 26.55
N ALA A 99 54.73 -27.47 25.78
CA ALA A 99 53.88 -27.13 24.65
C ALA A 99 52.39 -26.99 25.00
N ALA A 100 51.98 -27.31 26.22
CA ALA A 100 50.59 -27.30 26.67
C ALA A 100 49.96 -25.91 26.53
N ALA A 101 50.72 -24.84 26.85
CA ALA A 101 50.26 -23.45 26.70
C ALA A 101 49.99 -23.07 25.24
N MET A 102 50.53 -23.81 24.28
CA MET A 102 50.37 -23.59 22.84
C MET A 102 49.18 -24.37 22.25
N GLY A 103 48.45 -25.12 23.08
CA GLY A 103 47.32 -25.96 22.66
C GLY A 103 47.74 -27.31 22.05
N VAL A 104 49.01 -27.69 22.18
CA VAL A 104 49.54 -28.95 21.66
C VAL A 104 49.09 -30.10 22.55
N THR A 105 48.46 -31.11 21.94
CA THR A 105 47.97 -32.31 22.65
C THR A 105 48.72 -33.57 22.24
N THR A 106 49.42 -33.54 21.11
CA THR A 106 50.15 -34.68 20.57
C THR A 106 51.53 -34.26 20.10
N ALA A 107 52.53 -35.12 20.26
CA ALA A 107 53.90 -34.83 19.87
C ALA A 107 54.57 -36.08 19.32
N LEU A 108 55.37 -35.91 18.25
CA LEU A 108 56.17 -36.95 17.62
C LEU A 108 57.61 -36.49 17.51
N VAL A 109 58.54 -37.39 17.81
CA VAL A 109 59.96 -37.24 17.51
C VAL A 109 60.30 -38.26 16.44
N ILE A 110 60.77 -37.78 15.28
CA ILE A 110 60.92 -38.60 14.07
C ILE A 110 62.39 -38.54 13.63
N ASP A 111 62.97 -39.67 13.25
CA ASP A 111 64.33 -39.70 12.70
C ASP A 111 64.37 -39.19 11.24
N PRO A 112 65.56 -38.89 10.68
CA PRO A 112 65.67 -38.44 9.29
C PRO A 112 65.22 -39.46 8.23
N ARG A 113 64.92 -40.72 8.61
CA ARG A 113 64.40 -41.77 7.73
C ARG A 113 62.88 -41.88 7.80
N GLY A 114 62.22 -41.10 8.66
CA GLY A 114 60.77 -41.12 8.84
C GLY A 114 60.27 -42.08 9.93
N ARG A 115 61.15 -42.66 10.75
CA ARG A 115 60.76 -43.56 11.84
C ARG A 115 60.47 -42.77 13.12
N VAL A 116 59.35 -43.07 13.76
CA VAL A 116 58.94 -42.44 15.02
C VAL A 116 59.78 -42.98 16.18
N LEU A 117 60.64 -42.14 16.75
CA LEU A 117 61.49 -42.45 17.90
C LEU A 117 60.72 -42.40 19.23
N ALA A 118 59.82 -41.42 19.37
CA ALA A 118 58.94 -41.27 20.51
C ALA A 118 57.66 -40.55 20.11
N ALA A 119 56.53 -40.93 20.70
CA ALA A 119 55.22 -40.36 20.43
C ALA A 119 54.37 -40.26 21.69
N SER A 120 53.42 -39.34 21.71
CA SER A 120 52.40 -39.23 22.78
C SER A 120 51.45 -40.41 22.78
N ASP A 121 51.14 -40.94 21.60
CA ASP A 121 50.50 -42.26 21.44
C ASP A 121 51.58 -43.33 21.29
N ALA A 122 51.75 -44.15 22.32
CA ALA A 122 52.74 -45.23 22.34
C ALA A 122 52.61 -46.17 21.12
N ARG A 123 51.40 -46.35 20.58
CA ARG A 123 51.13 -47.21 19.40
C ARG A 123 51.84 -46.74 18.13
N ARG A 124 52.22 -45.46 18.05
CA ARG A 124 52.94 -44.87 16.91
C ARG A 124 54.46 -45.02 17.02
N THR A 125 54.99 -45.31 18.21
CA THR A 125 56.45 -45.44 18.43
C THR A 125 57.01 -46.66 17.69
N GLY A 126 58.13 -46.49 16.99
CA GLY A 126 58.81 -47.54 16.22
C GLY A 126 58.20 -47.82 14.85
N ARG A 127 57.07 -47.20 14.50
CA ARG A 127 56.49 -47.24 13.16
C ARG A 127 57.07 -46.12 12.28
N ASP A 128 57.02 -46.33 10.98
CA ASP A 128 57.32 -45.27 10.03
C ASP A 128 56.09 -44.37 9.86
N VAL A 129 56.29 -43.07 9.69
CA VAL A 129 55.19 -42.13 9.40
C VAL A 129 54.61 -42.40 8.01
N THR A 130 53.38 -41.94 7.77
CA THR A 130 52.76 -42.13 6.45
C THR A 130 53.60 -41.44 5.35
N PRO A 131 53.62 -41.98 4.12
CA PRO A 131 54.36 -41.38 3.00
C PRO A 131 54.01 -39.90 2.78
N ASP A 132 52.72 -39.55 2.89
CA ASP A 132 52.24 -38.18 2.75
C ASP A 132 52.77 -37.27 3.85
N PHE A 133 52.73 -37.73 5.11
CA PHE A 133 53.30 -36.95 6.23
C PHE A 133 54.81 -36.79 6.07
N LEU A 134 55.51 -37.84 5.61
CA LEU A 134 56.94 -37.79 5.32
C LEU A 134 57.28 -36.77 4.23
N ALA A 135 56.48 -36.69 3.17
CA ALA A 135 56.65 -35.73 2.09
C ALA A 135 56.55 -34.28 2.60
N HIS A 136 55.59 -34.00 3.48
CA HIS A 136 55.41 -32.67 4.08
C HIS A 136 56.53 -32.27 5.06
N ILE A 137 57.12 -33.23 5.79
CA ILE A 137 58.25 -32.94 6.69
C ILE A 137 59.62 -33.07 6.01
N ALA A 138 59.69 -33.44 4.73
CA ALA A 138 60.96 -33.55 4.00
C ALA A 138 61.79 -32.24 3.97
N PRO A 139 61.18 -31.03 3.83
CA PRO A 139 61.90 -29.77 4.02
C PRO A 139 62.46 -29.63 5.44
N VAL A 140 61.77 -30.19 6.44
CA VAL A 140 62.19 -30.14 7.84
C VAL A 140 63.42 -30.98 8.11
N ILE A 141 63.51 -32.14 7.47
CA ILE A 141 64.72 -32.96 7.49
C ILE A 141 65.91 -32.21 6.85
N LYS A 142 65.65 -31.32 5.88
CA LYS A 142 66.66 -30.44 5.26
C LYS A 142 66.97 -29.19 6.09
N GLY A 143 66.23 -28.94 7.17
CA GLY A 143 66.54 -27.93 8.18
C GLY A 143 65.65 -26.70 8.22
N SER A 144 64.54 -26.64 7.49
CA SER A 144 63.51 -25.59 7.68
C SER A 144 62.44 -26.04 8.69
N SER A 145 61.66 -25.18 9.31
CA SER A 145 60.38 -25.63 9.91
C SER A 145 59.34 -25.88 8.82
N GLY A 146 58.23 -26.54 9.15
CA GLY A 146 57.13 -26.80 8.23
C GLY A 146 55.78 -26.90 8.95
N PHE A 147 54.70 -26.71 8.20
CA PHE A 147 53.32 -26.90 8.66
C PHE A 147 52.68 -28.02 7.86
N VAL A 148 51.87 -28.84 8.53
CA VAL A 148 51.06 -29.89 7.91
C VAL A 148 49.63 -29.65 8.33
N ARG A 149 48.74 -29.46 7.34
CA ARG A 149 47.31 -29.28 7.58
C ARG A 149 46.68 -30.47 8.31
N PRO A 150 45.51 -30.29 8.94
CA PRO A 150 44.67 -31.40 9.36
C PRO A 150 44.42 -32.36 8.19
N HIS A 151 44.72 -33.64 8.40
CA HIS A 151 44.34 -34.72 7.49
C HIS A 151 43.22 -35.53 8.13
N ARG A 152 42.34 -36.10 7.31
CA ARG A 152 41.33 -37.03 7.81
C ARG A 152 42.01 -38.35 8.14
N ASP A 153 42.08 -38.68 9.43
CA ASP A 153 42.59 -39.98 9.86
C ASP A 153 41.48 -41.01 9.62
N PHE A 154 41.79 -42.12 8.95
CA PHE A 154 40.82 -43.18 8.69
C PHE A 154 40.69 -44.04 9.95
N ASP A 155 39.93 -43.56 10.95
CA ASP A 155 39.65 -44.40 12.13
C ASP A 155 38.47 -45.34 11.83
N ALA A 156 38.80 -46.59 11.50
CA ALA A 156 37.84 -47.64 11.16
C ALA A 156 36.87 -47.97 12.32
N ALA A 157 37.15 -47.53 13.56
CA ALA A 157 36.34 -47.83 14.74
C ALA A 157 35.21 -46.81 15.01
N ALA A 158 35.32 -45.57 14.52
CA ALA A 158 34.44 -44.47 14.95
C ALA A 158 33.31 -44.13 13.98
N GLY A 159 33.31 -44.65 12.75
CA GLY A 159 32.24 -44.44 11.76
C GLY A 159 32.02 -42.98 11.29
N ALA A 160 32.66 -41.99 11.92
CA ALA A 160 32.62 -40.58 11.57
C ALA A 160 34.04 -40.08 11.20
N ARG A 161 34.15 -39.39 10.06
CA ARG A 161 35.39 -38.80 9.55
C ARG A 161 35.71 -37.50 10.32
N GLU A 162 36.33 -37.59 11.49
CA GLU A 162 36.84 -36.40 12.20
C GLU A 162 38.17 -35.91 11.60
N LEU A 163 38.41 -34.60 11.66
CA LEU A 163 39.67 -33.99 11.22
C LEU A 163 40.76 -34.30 12.26
N GLY A 164 41.85 -34.91 11.79
CA GLY A 164 43.03 -35.14 12.61
C GLY A 164 43.74 -33.83 13.01
N PRO A 165 44.75 -33.90 13.89
CA PRO A 165 45.47 -32.72 14.34
C PRO A 165 46.20 -32.01 13.19
N SER A 166 46.29 -30.68 13.25
CA SER A 166 47.26 -29.91 12.45
C SER A 166 48.64 -30.04 13.09
N TRP A 167 49.68 -30.21 12.29
CA TRP A 167 51.05 -30.39 12.78
C TRP A 167 51.96 -29.22 12.40
N VAL A 168 52.86 -28.90 13.30
CA VAL A 168 54.00 -28.03 13.03
C VAL A 168 55.26 -28.80 13.35
N ALA A 169 56.17 -28.85 12.39
CA ALA A 169 57.39 -29.61 12.47
C ALA A 169 58.63 -28.70 12.46
N ALA A 170 59.57 -28.96 13.36
CA ALA A 170 60.82 -28.23 13.47
C ALA A 170 62.03 -29.18 13.55
N PRO A 171 63.18 -28.82 12.97
CA PRO A 171 64.38 -29.65 12.99
C PRO A 171 65.08 -29.55 14.35
N ILE A 172 65.43 -30.69 14.92
CA ILE A 172 66.30 -30.77 16.09
C ILE A 172 67.72 -30.95 15.59
N ARG A 173 68.61 -30.04 16.00
CA ARG A 173 70.00 -30.00 15.57
C ARG A 173 70.93 -30.50 16.68
N ALA A 174 71.94 -31.28 16.31
CA ALA A 174 73.07 -31.56 17.18
C ALA A 174 73.99 -30.33 17.29
N ALA A 175 74.95 -30.36 18.22
CA ALA A 175 75.92 -29.27 18.43
C ALA A 175 76.74 -28.90 17.17
N ASN A 176 76.87 -29.83 16.21
CA ASN A 176 77.53 -29.61 14.92
C ASN A 176 76.60 -29.05 13.82
N GLY A 177 75.37 -28.67 14.16
CA GLY A 177 74.38 -28.10 13.23
C GLY A 177 73.60 -29.11 12.38
N LYS A 178 73.97 -30.40 12.39
CA LYS A 178 73.29 -31.46 11.62
C LYS A 178 71.93 -31.77 12.24
N VAL A 179 70.90 -31.92 11.40
CA VAL A 179 69.56 -32.37 11.83
C VAL A 179 69.65 -33.83 12.27
N VAL A 180 69.29 -34.11 13.52
CA VAL A 180 69.33 -35.46 14.12
C VAL A 180 67.94 -36.06 14.30
N ALA A 181 66.91 -35.22 14.39
CA ALA A 181 65.52 -35.62 14.46
C ALA A 181 64.61 -34.46 14.04
N VAL A 182 63.33 -34.75 13.83
CA VAL A 182 62.25 -33.79 13.59
C VAL A 182 61.30 -33.85 14.78
N LEU A 183 61.01 -32.69 15.37
CA LEU A 183 59.96 -32.52 16.36
C LEU A 183 58.68 -32.11 15.65
N ALA A 184 57.65 -32.94 15.65
CA ALA A 184 56.32 -32.59 15.16
C ALA A 184 55.34 -32.43 16.32
N LEU A 185 54.76 -31.24 16.46
CA LEU A 185 53.78 -30.88 17.48
C LEU A 185 52.41 -30.79 16.84
N GLY A 186 51.46 -31.58 17.32
CA GLY A 186 50.09 -31.60 16.81
C GLY A 186 49.11 -30.92 17.76
N SER A 187 48.27 -30.08 17.18
CA SER A 187 47.16 -29.41 17.87
C SER A 187 45.83 -29.89 17.29
N PRO A 188 44.78 -30.11 18.11
CA PRO A 188 43.46 -30.47 17.60
C PRO A 188 42.95 -29.41 16.62
N ALA A 189 42.47 -29.83 15.45
CA ALA A 189 42.02 -28.92 14.41
C ALA A 189 40.92 -27.97 14.92
N GLU A 190 39.97 -28.50 15.69
CA GLU A 190 38.82 -27.77 16.24
C GLU A 190 39.19 -26.57 17.12
N LYS A 191 40.26 -26.69 17.93
CA LYS A 191 40.63 -25.65 18.90
C LYS A 191 41.58 -24.58 18.34
N GLY A 192 42.24 -24.85 17.22
CA GLY A 192 43.24 -23.95 16.64
C GLY A 192 42.86 -23.55 15.22
N PHE A 193 43.14 -24.45 14.28
CA PHE A 193 42.99 -24.20 12.84
C PHE A 193 41.55 -23.81 12.46
N SER A 194 40.56 -24.55 12.94
CA SER A 194 39.14 -24.31 12.66
C SER A 194 38.64 -22.97 13.20
N GLY A 195 39.09 -22.57 14.39
CA GLY A 195 38.66 -21.33 15.06
C GLY A 195 39.06 -20.06 14.30
N LEU A 196 40.13 -20.10 13.50
CA LEU A 196 40.56 -18.98 12.66
C LEU A 196 39.46 -18.55 11.66
N PHE A 197 38.78 -19.53 11.09
CA PHE A 197 37.76 -19.30 10.06
C PHE A 197 36.39 -19.00 10.66
N GLU A 198 36.10 -19.42 11.89
CA GLU A 198 34.86 -19.06 12.58
C GLU A 198 34.84 -17.61 13.03
N ALA A 199 35.94 -17.13 13.63
CA ALA A 199 36.05 -15.79 14.18
C ALA A 199 36.01 -14.69 13.11
N ALA A 200 36.35 -15.04 11.87
CA ALA A 200 36.62 -14.09 10.81
C ALA A 200 35.57 -14.13 9.68
N ARG A 201 34.38 -14.70 9.94
CA ARG A 201 33.27 -14.73 8.97
C ARG A 201 32.74 -13.32 8.67
N PRO A 202 32.61 -12.92 7.40
CA PRO A 202 32.13 -11.58 7.06
C PRO A 202 30.60 -11.49 7.11
N GLY A 203 30.06 -10.47 7.78
CA GLY A 203 28.63 -10.14 7.75
C GLY A 203 27.69 -11.25 8.27
N HIS A 204 26.41 -11.16 7.87
CA HIS A 204 25.35 -12.05 8.36
C HIS A 204 25.23 -13.35 7.57
N SER A 205 25.65 -13.38 6.31
CA SER A 205 25.62 -14.56 5.45
C SER A 205 27.01 -15.10 5.09
N GLY A 206 28.08 -14.34 5.32
CA GLY A 206 29.37 -14.70 4.76
C GLY A 206 30.05 -15.88 5.43
N GLU A 207 30.73 -16.69 4.66
CA GLU A 207 31.53 -17.81 5.13
C GLU A 207 33.00 -17.57 4.83
N ALA A 208 33.85 -18.05 5.72
CA ALA A 208 35.27 -18.24 5.47
C ALA A 208 35.54 -19.74 5.62
N LEU A 209 36.08 -20.36 4.57
CA LEU A 209 36.20 -21.81 4.45
C LEU A 209 37.65 -22.18 4.10
N ALA A 210 38.13 -23.25 4.71
CA ALA A 210 39.36 -23.94 4.33
C ALA A 210 39.01 -25.33 3.82
N PHE A 211 39.65 -25.77 2.76
CA PHE A 211 39.47 -27.10 2.19
C PHE A 211 40.77 -27.65 1.59
N ASP A 212 40.81 -28.98 1.42
CA ASP A 212 41.93 -29.69 0.80
C ASP A 212 41.77 -29.86 -0.72
N ASP A 213 42.77 -30.48 -1.33
CA ASP A 213 42.91 -30.70 -2.77
C ASP A 213 41.91 -31.73 -3.31
N GLU A 214 41.26 -32.47 -2.43
CA GLU A 214 40.11 -33.32 -2.75
C GLU A 214 38.77 -32.59 -2.58
N GLY A 215 38.78 -31.34 -2.10
CA GLY A 215 37.60 -30.51 -1.87
C GLY A 215 36.90 -30.77 -0.53
N TRP A 216 37.53 -31.45 0.43
CA TRP A 216 36.98 -31.64 1.77
C TRP A 216 37.19 -30.41 2.65
N LEU A 217 36.17 -30.05 3.43
CA LEU A 217 36.28 -29.00 4.43
C LEU A 217 37.28 -29.38 5.53
N LEU A 218 38.21 -28.46 5.79
CA LEU A 218 39.16 -28.42 6.89
C LEU A 218 38.72 -27.44 7.99
N SER A 219 37.73 -26.60 7.70
CA SER A 219 37.11 -25.66 8.64
C SER A 219 35.61 -25.94 8.82
N PRO A 220 35.02 -25.51 9.94
CA PRO A 220 33.59 -25.60 10.18
C PRO A 220 32.82 -24.61 9.29
N SER A 221 31.70 -25.08 8.73
CA SER A 221 30.73 -24.25 8.01
C SER A 221 29.65 -23.73 8.96
N ARG A 222 29.12 -22.52 8.68
CA ARG A 222 27.96 -21.96 9.38
C ARG A 222 26.71 -22.83 9.19
N HIS A 223 26.69 -23.60 8.11
CA HIS A 223 25.59 -24.45 7.69
C HIS A 223 25.86 -25.94 7.96
N ALA A 224 26.75 -26.26 8.91
CA ALA A 224 27.10 -27.65 9.25
C ALA A 224 25.89 -28.51 9.67
N GLU A 225 24.85 -27.92 10.26
CA GLU A 225 23.59 -28.63 10.59
C GLU A 225 22.74 -28.88 9.33
N GLU A 226 22.58 -27.87 8.46
CA GLU A 226 21.84 -27.99 7.20
C GLU A 226 22.49 -29.03 6.26
N LEU A 227 23.82 -29.08 6.23
CA LEU A 227 24.60 -30.09 5.51
C LEU A 227 24.30 -31.51 6.03
N ARG A 228 24.28 -31.69 7.35
CA ARG A 228 23.96 -32.97 8.00
C ARG A 228 22.54 -33.42 7.69
N GLN A 229 21.57 -32.51 7.74
CA GLN A 229 20.16 -32.80 7.42
C GLN A 229 19.97 -33.23 5.97
N ARG A 230 20.76 -32.69 5.02
CA ARG A 230 20.72 -33.09 3.61
C ARG A 230 21.52 -34.36 3.29
N GLY A 231 22.15 -34.99 4.29
CA GLY A 231 22.98 -36.17 4.10
C GLY A 231 24.26 -35.89 3.29
N LEU A 232 24.64 -34.62 3.13
CA LEU A 232 25.83 -34.22 2.39
C LEU A 232 27.04 -34.32 3.32
N ALA A 233 28.07 -35.03 2.88
CA ALA A 233 29.36 -35.00 3.56
C ALA A 233 29.97 -33.58 3.42
N PRO A 234 30.82 -33.11 4.36
CA PRO A 234 31.37 -31.75 4.33
C PRO A 234 32.47 -31.62 3.26
N ARG A 235 32.06 -31.75 1.99
CA ARG A 235 32.87 -31.69 0.78
C ARG A 235 32.30 -30.59 -0.12
N LEU A 236 33.13 -29.64 -0.49
CA LEU A 236 32.77 -28.51 -1.34
C LEU A 236 33.04 -28.76 -2.82
N ALA A 237 33.89 -29.74 -3.17
CA ALA A 237 34.20 -30.09 -4.56
C ALA A 237 34.55 -31.58 -4.69
N VAL A 238 34.30 -32.18 -5.85
CA VAL A 238 34.67 -33.55 -6.20
C VAL A 238 35.47 -33.44 -7.50
N PRO A 239 36.73 -33.92 -7.53
CA PRO A 239 37.50 -33.97 -8.77
C PRO A 239 36.71 -34.69 -9.86
N ASP A 240 36.61 -34.07 -11.05
CA ASP A 240 35.98 -34.64 -12.25
C ASP A 240 34.45 -34.86 -12.22
N ALA A 241 33.72 -34.29 -11.25
CA ALA A 241 32.25 -34.35 -11.20
C ALA A 241 31.58 -33.14 -11.89
N PRO A 242 30.37 -33.29 -12.49
CA PRO A 242 29.62 -32.17 -13.05
C PRO A 242 29.27 -31.14 -11.95
N THR A 243 29.42 -29.86 -12.30
CA THR A 243 29.35 -28.67 -11.44
C THR A 243 28.04 -28.46 -10.68
N GLU A 244 27.04 -29.30 -10.90
CA GLU A 244 25.65 -29.09 -10.46
C GLU A 244 25.36 -29.48 -9.00
N ALA A 245 26.32 -30.07 -8.27
CA ALA A 245 26.10 -30.54 -6.89
C ALA A 245 26.99 -29.88 -5.82
N LEU A 246 27.95 -29.03 -6.20
CA LEU A 246 29.10 -28.63 -5.35
C LEU A 246 29.50 -27.16 -5.62
N SER A 247 30.19 -26.50 -4.68
CA SER A 247 30.53 -25.06 -4.82
C SER A 247 31.43 -24.83 -6.05
N LEU A 248 30.96 -24.00 -6.99
CA LEU A 248 31.73 -23.57 -8.17
C LEU A 248 33.09 -22.98 -7.78
N LEU A 249 33.10 -22.21 -6.70
CA LEU A 249 34.28 -21.56 -6.18
C LEU A 249 35.33 -22.56 -5.69
N ALA A 250 34.90 -23.54 -4.90
CA ALA A 250 35.80 -24.58 -4.40
C ALA A 250 36.32 -25.46 -5.54
N THR A 251 35.47 -25.72 -6.54
CA THR A 251 35.84 -26.49 -7.74
C THR A 251 36.93 -25.79 -8.55
N GLN A 252 36.83 -24.47 -8.76
CA GLN A 252 37.88 -23.69 -9.42
C GLN A 252 39.19 -23.67 -8.61
N ALA A 253 39.09 -23.55 -7.30
CA ALA A 253 40.24 -23.56 -6.41
C ALA A 253 40.98 -24.91 -6.44
N VAL A 254 40.24 -26.02 -6.32
CA VAL A 254 40.79 -27.39 -6.39
C VAL A 254 41.44 -27.67 -7.74
N ALA A 255 40.81 -27.22 -8.85
CA ALA A 255 41.39 -27.36 -10.19
C ALA A 255 42.74 -26.63 -10.33
N LYS A 256 42.97 -25.58 -9.54
CA LYS A 256 44.22 -24.79 -9.49
C LYS A 256 45.16 -25.19 -8.37
N SER A 257 44.87 -26.26 -7.62
CA SER A 257 45.69 -26.72 -6.49
C SER A 257 47.17 -26.96 -6.84
N ARG A 258 47.44 -27.52 -8.02
CA ARG A 258 48.82 -27.85 -8.47
C ARG A 258 49.64 -26.63 -8.88
N GLU A 259 49.00 -25.66 -9.53
CA GLU A 259 49.65 -24.43 -10.02
C GLU A 259 49.71 -23.35 -8.95
N GLY A 260 48.81 -23.41 -7.96
CA GLY A 260 48.46 -22.28 -7.13
C GLY A 260 47.62 -21.25 -7.90
N GLY A 261 47.10 -20.27 -7.18
CA GLY A 261 46.36 -19.18 -7.79
C GLY A 261 45.30 -18.58 -6.89
N GLU A 262 44.58 -17.62 -7.43
CA GLU A 262 43.43 -17.01 -6.81
C GLU A 262 42.35 -16.77 -7.87
N GLY A 263 41.10 -16.68 -7.41
CA GLY A 263 39.98 -16.40 -8.27
C GLY A 263 38.92 -15.58 -7.56
N LEU A 264 38.15 -14.84 -8.36
CA LEU A 264 37.09 -13.97 -7.89
C LEU A 264 35.84 -14.21 -8.74
N LEU A 265 34.74 -14.55 -8.06
CA LEU A 265 33.44 -14.84 -8.65
C LEU A 265 32.41 -13.83 -8.15
N LEU A 266 32.23 -12.75 -8.93
CA LEU A 266 31.26 -11.69 -8.62
C LEU A 266 29.89 -11.91 -9.26
N GLN A 267 29.80 -12.76 -10.28
CA GLN A 267 28.50 -13.17 -10.81
C GLN A 267 27.88 -14.16 -9.81
N PRO A 268 26.65 -13.93 -9.35
CA PRO A 268 25.98 -14.83 -8.43
C PRO A 268 25.95 -16.26 -8.97
N TYR A 269 26.32 -17.23 -8.13
CA TYR A 269 26.27 -18.65 -8.44
C TYR A 269 25.68 -19.41 -7.25
N PRO A 270 25.00 -20.57 -7.47
CA PRO A 270 24.50 -21.37 -6.37
C PRO A 270 25.67 -21.96 -5.58
N ASN A 271 25.67 -21.78 -4.26
CA ASN A 271 26.54 -22.50 -3.36
C ASN A 271 26.04 -23.94 -3.15
N TYR A 272 26.73 -24.70 -2.29
CA TYR A 272 26.39 -26.08 -1.95
C TYR A 272 25.03 -26.25 -1.25
N LEU A 273 24.36 -25.16 -0.85
CA LEU A 273 22.99 -25.16 -0.32
C LEU A 273 21.94 -24.74 -1.37
N GLY A 274 22.37 -24.31 -2.55
CA GLY A 274 21.53 -23.74 -3.61
C GLY A 274 21.23 -22.25 -3.43
N ARG A 275 21.91 -21.56 -2.52
CA ARG A 275 21.76 -20.11 -2.33
C ARG A 275 22.70 -19.37 -3.26
N GLU A 276 22.25 -18.29 -3.88
CA GLU A 276 23.10 -17.47 -4.74
C GLU A 276 24.13 -16.70 -3.91
N VAL A 277 25.41 -16.96 -4.15
CA VAL A 277 26.54 -16.34 -3.47
C VAL A 277 27.51 -15.71 -4.47
N ILE A 278 28.35 -14.82 -3.95
CA ILE A 278 29.58 -14.38 -4.59
C ILE A 278 30.76 -14.74 -3.70
N GLY A 279 31.97 -14.85 -4.23
CA GLY A 279 33.12 -15.19 -3.41
C GLY A 279 34.47 -15.01 -4.06
N ALA A 280 35.51 -15.13 -3.26
CA ALA A 280 36.89 -15.16 -3.70
C ALA A 280 37.63 -16.32 -3.05
N TRP A 281 38.64 -16.84 -3.73
CA TRP A 281 39.44 -17.96 -3.24
C TRP A 281 40.91 -17.78 -3.56
N ARG A 282 41.77 -18.38 -2.73
CA ARG A 282 43.21 -18.50 -2.98
C ARG A 282 43.70 -19.87 -2.55
N TRP A 283 44.53 -20.48 -3.39
CA TRP A 283 45.21 -21.72 -3.07
C TRP A 283 46.61 -21.46 -2.49
N LEU A 284 46.84 -21.90 -1.26
CA LEU A 284 48.11 -21.76 -0.56
C LEU A 284 48.97 -23.01 -0.75
N ARG A 285 49.74 -23.03 -1.83
CA ARG A 285 50.54 -24.20 -2.25
C ARG A 285 51.56 -24.67 -1.20
N GLU A 286 52.10 -23.76 -0.37
CA GLU A 286 53.04 -24.14 0.69
C GLU A 286 52.38 -25.00 1.78
N TYR A 287 51.08 -24.82 2.01
CA TYR A 287 50.33 -25.47 3.10
C TYR A 287 49.34 -26.52 2.60
N ASP A 288 49.15 -26.63 1.29
CA ASP A 288 48.18 -27.49 0.63
C ASP A 288 46.73 -27.21 1.09
N VAL A 289 46.41 -25.91 1.24
CA VAL A 289 45.09 -25.44 1.72
C VAL A 289 44.50 -24.45 0.73
N GLY A 290 43.26 -24.72 0.31
CA GLY A 290 42.40 -23.74 -0.34
C GLY A 290 41.69 -22.89 0.70
N VAL A 291 41.81 -21.57 0.62
CA VAL A 291 41.05 -20.62 1.43
C VAL A 291 40.02 -19.94 0.55
N ALA A 292 38.78 -19.87 1.03
CA ALA A 292 37.67 -19.25 0.35
C ALA A 292 36.88 -18.35 1.27
N VAL A 293 36.33 -17.28 0.69
CA VAL A 293 35.32 -16.45 1.31
C VAL A 293 34.12 -16.37 0.39
N GLU A 294 32.94 -16.63 0.93
CA GLU A 294 31.66 -16.54 0.22
C GLU A 294 30.72 -15.60 0.98
N MET A 295 29.76 -15.00 0.27
CA MET A 295 28.70 -14.16 0.84
C MET A 295 27.46 -14.23 -0.03
N GLU A 296 26.25 -14.25 0.56
CA GLU A 296 25.02 -14.27 -0.23
C GLU A 296 24.94 -13.02 -1.12
N ALA A 297 24.56 -13.23 -2.39
CA ALA A 297 24.46 -12.17 -3.38
C ALA A 297 23.42 -11.12 -2.98
N SER A 298 22.36 -11.52 -2.29
CA SER A 298 21.33 -10.64 -1.73
C SER A 298 21.92 -9.64 -0.72
N GLU A 299 22.77 -10.09 0.21
CA GLU A 299 23.45 -9.21 1.17
C GLU A 299 24.53 -8.37 0.49
N ALA A 300 25.29 -8.97 -0.43
CA ALA A 300 26.34 -8.28 -1.18
C ALA A 300 25.77 -7.16 -2.07
N TYR A 301 24.60 -7.33 -2.67
CA TYR A 301 24.02 -6.38 -3.62
C TYR A 301 22.79 -5.63 -3.10
N ALA A 302 22.32 -5.86 -1.87
CA ALA A 302 21.20 -5.10 -1.30
C ALA A 302 21.32 -3.57 -1.42
N PRO A 303 22.48 -2.93 -1.13
CA PRO A 303 22.65 -1.49 -1.32
C PRO A 303 22.47 -1.04 -2.78
N LEU A 304 22.86 -1.90 -3.74
CA LEU A 304 22.70 -1.63 -5.18
C LEU A 304 21.22 -1.59 -5.55
N THR A 305 20.42 -2.54 -5.06
CA THR A 305 18.98 -2.59 -5.35
C THR A 305 18.27 -1.30 -4.90
N TYR A 306 18.56 -0.81 -3.70
CA TYR A 306 17.97 0.44 -3.21
C TYR A 306 18.40 1.66 -4.04
N LEU A 307 19.69 1.73 -4.39
CA LEU A 307 20.21 2.80 -5.21
C LEU A 307 19.60 2.79 -6.62
N GLN A 308 19.46 1.61 -7.23
CA GLN A 308 18.83 1.41 -8.54
C GLN A 308 17.34 1.81 -8.52
N ILE A 309 16.60 1.41 -7.48
CA ILE A 309 15.20 1.83 -7.29
C ILE A 309 15.13 3.36 -7.18
N GLY A 310 16.03 3.98 -6.40
CA GLY A 310 16.12 5.43 -6.27
C GLY A 310 16.35 6.13 -7.62
N PHE A 311 17.32 5.66 -8.41
CA PHE A 311 17.56 6.19 -9.75
C PHE A 311 16.37 5.99 -10.69
N ALA A 312 15.71 4.83 -10.66
CA ALA A 312 14.52 4.56 -11.47
C ALA A 312 13.37 5.50 -11.10
N ILE A 313 13.15 5.76 -9.81
CA ILE A 313 12.16 6.74 -9.33
C ILE A 313 12.50 8.14 -9.83
N VAL A 314 13.77 8.58 -9.71
CA VAL A 314 14.19 9.90 -10.19
C VAL A 314 13.98 10.03 -11.69
N LEU A 315 14.36 9.02 -12.49
CA LEU A 315 14.14 9.01 -13.94
C LEU A 315 12.64 9.02 -14.30
N LEU A 316 11.82 8.27 -13.56
CA LEU A 316 10.37 8.27 -13.73
C LEU A 316 9.75 9.63 -13.39
N LEU A 317 10.21 10.27 -12.31
CA LEU A 317 9.79 11.63 -11.95
C LEU A 317 10.22 12.65 -13.02
N MET A 318 11.45 12.57 -13.51
CA MET A 318 11.93 13.43 -14.60
C MET A 318 11.13 13.22 -15.88
N PHE A 319 10.81 11.96 -16.21
CA PHE A 319 9.95 11.64 -17.35
C PHE A 319 8.53 12.17 -17.15
N ALA A 320 7.96 12.06 -15.95
CA ALA A 320 6.64 12.61 -15.64
C ALA A 320 6.61 14.14 -15.73
N VAL A 321 7.63 14.83 -15.19
CA VAL A 321 7.80 16.29 -15.32
C VAL A 321 7.94 16.68 -16.80
N TRP A 322 8.72 15.94 -17.56
CA TRP A 322 8.86 16.18 -18.99
C TRP A 322 7.56 15.92 -19.77
N LEU A 323 6.86 14.83 -19.46
CA LEU A 323 5.55 14.49 -20.04
C LEU A 323 4.51 15.57 -19.74
N SER A 324 4.58 16.19 -18.56
CA SER A 324 3.72 17.32 -18.19
C SER A 324 3.93 18.55 -19.08
N GLY A 325 5.12 18.74 -19.66
CA GLY A 325 5.41 19.79 -20.65
C GLY A 325 4.97 19.46 -22.09
N PHE A 326 4.77 18.17 -22.40
CA PHE A 326 4.27 17.69 -23.70
C PHE A 326 2.74 17.52 -23.74
N LEU A 327 2.13 17.22 -22.58
CA LEU A 327 0.71 17.43 -22.36
C LEU A 327 0.45 18.92 -22.52
N SER A 328 -0.28 19.31 -23.57
CA SER A 328 -0.56 20.74 -23.78
C SER A 328 -1.19 21.32 -22.51
N PRO A 329 -0.94 22.60 -22.15
CA PRO A 329 -1.64 23.26 -21.06
C PRO A 329 -3.16 23.11 -21.18
N ASN A 330 -3.70 22.89 -22.40
CA ASN A 330 -5.11 22.61 -22.67
C ASN A 330 -5.52 21.16 -22.37
N ALA A 331 -4.62 20.18 -22.46
CA ALA A 331 -4.83 18.76 -22.14
C ALA A 331 -4.70 18.47 -20.63
N LEU A 332 -3.69 19.05 -19.96
CA LEU A 332 -3.60 19.02 -18.49
C LEU A 332 -4.75 19.80 -17.85
N ALA A 333 -5.11 20.95 -18.45
CA ALA A 333 -6.37 21.61 -18.11
C ALA A 333 -7.58 20.74 -18.44
N ALA A 334 -7.61 19.93 -19.51
CA ALA A 334 -8.75 19.05 -19.79
C ALA A 334 -8.89 17.88 -18.81
N LEU A 335 -7.80 17.34 -18.28
CA LEU A 335 -7.80 16.30 -17.25
C LEU A 335 -8.15 16.85 -15.87
N LEU A 336 -7.61 18.02 -15.48
CA LEU A 336 -7.96 18.70 -14.22
C LEU A 336 -9.35 19.36 -14.26
N ARG A 337 -9.91 19.59 -15.44
CA ARG A 337 -11.27 20.14 -15.60
C ARG A 337 -12.35 19.04 -15.67
N ARG A 338 -11.98 17.76 -15.48
CA ARG A 338 -12.95 16.66 -15.42
C ARG A 338 -13.82 16.69 -14.15
N ASP A 339 -13.39 17.42 -13.11
CA ASP A 339 -14.18 17.65 -11.87
C ASP A 339 -14.63 19.10 -11.65
N GLY A 340 -14.57 19.99 -12.65
CA GLY A 340 -14.99 21.38 -12.38
C GLY A 340 -14.74 22.41 -13.47
N ARG A 341 -14.80 22.04 -14.76
CA ARG A 341 -15.00 23.06 -15.80
C ARG A 341 -16.37 23.64 -15.58
N ALA A 342 -16.40 24.86 -15.07
CA ALA A 342 -17.56 25.70 -14.99
C ALA A 342 -18.22 25.80 -16.37
N ARG A 343 -19.18 24.90 -16.62
CA ARG A 343 -20.13 25.00 -17.71
C ARG A 343 -20.78 26.37 -17.52
N GLN A 344 -20.76 27.19 -18.56
CA GLN A 344 -21.38 28.50 -18.50
C GLN A 344 -22.80 28.38 -19.04
N MET A 345 -23.78 28.84 -18.27
CA MET A 345 -25.19 28.90 -18.66
C MET A 345 -25.58 30.37 -18.71
N GLY A 346 -25.57 30.96 -19.91
CA GLY A 346 -25.70 32.40 -20.11
C GLY A 346 -24.79 33.22 -19.18
N PRO A 347 -25.32 34.11 -18.32
CA PRO A 347 -24.50 34.92 -17.42
C PRO A 347 -24.00 34.17 -16.17
N TYR A 348 -24.33 32.88 -16.01
CA TYR A 348 -23.99 32.09 -14.83
C TYR A 348 -22.81 31.15 -15.07
N ARG A 349 -21.86 31.19 -14.14
CA ARG A 349 -20.76 30.22 -14.05
C ARG A 349 -21.18 29.09 -13.12
N LEU A 350 -21.41 27.88 -13.66
CA LEU A 350 -21.73 26.71 -12.82
C LEU A 350 -20.50 26.34 -11.97
N LEU A 351 -20.70 26.11 -10.67
CA LEU A 351 -19.64 25.80 -9.71
C LEU A 351 -19.62 24.31 -9.37
N ARG A 352 -20.71 23.81 -8.76
CA ARG A 352 -20.88 22.39 -8.41
C ARG A 352 -22.33 21.96 -8.59
N GLN A 353 -22.57 20.68 -8.83
CA GLN A 353 -23.93 20.13 -8.81
C GLN A 353 -24.46 20.09 -7.36
N ILE A 354 -25.70 20.49 -7.18
CA ILE A 354 -26.41 20.49 -5.87
C ILE A 354 -27.67 19.61 -5.90
N GLY A 355 -28.13 19.19 -7.07
CA GLY A 355 -29.23 18.26 -7.21
C GLY A 355 -29.21 17.55 -8.55
N GLU A 356 -29.71 16.32 -8.57
CA GLU A 356 -29.93 15.55 -9.79
C GLU A 356 -31.38 15.06 -9.82
N GLY A 357 -32.07 15.35 -10.91
CA GLY A 357 -33.40 14.81 -11.20
C GLY A 357 -33.38 13.96 -12.47
N ALA A 358 -34.49 13.25 -12.71
CA ALA A 358 -34.66 12.43 -13.90
C ALA A 358 -34.49 13.24 -15.20
N ILE A 359 -35.01 14.48 -15.22
CA ILE A 359 -35.09 15.34 -16.41
C ILE A 359 -34.13 16.53 -16.40
N SER A 360 -33.50 16.84 -15.26
CA SER A 360 -32.72 18.05 -15.09
C SER A 360 -31.66 17.91 -14.00
N ASN A 361 -30.57 18.65 -14.12
CA ASN A 361 -29.55 18.80 -13.08
C ASN A 361 -29.60 20.21 -12.50
N VAL A 362 -29.45 20.34 -11.19
CA VAL A 362 -29.38 21.63 -10.50
C VAL A 362 -27.95 21.88 -10.05
N TYR A 363 -27.42 23.04 -10.37
CA TYR A 363 -26.06 23.45 -10.05
C TYR A 363 -26.06 24.70 -9.17
N LEU A 364 -25.22 24.72 -8.14
CA LEU A 364 -24.79 25.97 -7.54
C LEU A 364 -23.95 26.70 -8.58
N ALA A 365 -24.31 27.95 -8.83
CA ALA A 365 -23.68 28.81 -9.81
C ALA A 365 -23.42 30.19 -9.22
N GLN A 366 -22.58 30.96 -9.91
CA GLN A 366 -22.34 32.35 -9.59
C GLN A 366 -22.60 33.22 -10.82
N HIS A 367 -23.42 34.26 -10.66
CA HIS A 367 -23.63 35.24 -11.71
C HIS A 367 -22.31 35.97 -11.99
N ARG A 368 -21.86 36.00 -13.25
CA ARG A 368 -20.50 36.41 -13.62
C ARG A 368 -20.16 37.85 -13.23
N MET A 369 -21.09 38.77 -13.44
CA MET A 369 -20.90 40.20 -13.16
C MET A 369 -21.20 40.54 -11.70
N LEU A 370 -22.44 40.25 -11.25
CA LEU A 370 -22.90 40.54 -9.88
C LEU A 370 -22.21 39.72 -8.78
N LYS A 371 -21.49 38.64 -9.11
CA LYS A 371 -20.87 37.68 -8.17
C LYS A 371 -21.85 37.05 -7.16
N ARG A 372 -23.15 37.23 -7.36
CA ARG A 372 -24.24 36.67 -6.55
C ARG A 372 -24.36 35.15 -6.77
N PRO A 373 -24.54 34.34 -5.70
CA PRO A 373 -24.86 32.93 -5.84
C PRO A 373 -26.26 32.73 -6.43
N ALA A 374 -26.43 31.68 -7.23
CA ALA A 374 -27.70 31.28 -7.82
C ALA A 374 -27.75 29.76 -7.94
N ALA A 375 -28.95 29.17 -7.90
CA ALA A 375 -29.17 27.81 -8.32
C ALA A 375 -29.58 27.81 -9.80
N VAL A 376 -28.90 27.03 -10.64
CA VAL A 376 -29.21 26.94 -12.08
C VAL A 376 -29.65 25.52 -12.39
N LYS A 377 -30.91 25.38 -12.80
CA LYS A 377 -31.47 24.10 -13.27
C LYS A 377 -31.31 24.01 -14.77
N VAL A 378 -30.72 22.91 -15.22
CA VAL A 378 -30.36 22.64 -16.61
C VAL A 378 -31.07 21.37 -17.05
N LEU A 379 -31.87 21.42 -18.11
CA LEU A 379 -32.55 20.23 -18.64
C LEU A 379 -31.54 19.29 -19.33
N LYS A 380 -31.73 17.97 -19.17
CA LYS A 380 -30.89 16.96 -19.82
C LYS A 380 -31.22 16.91 -21.32
N ALA A 381 -30.19 16.91 -22.17
CA ALA A 381 -30.32 17.02 -23.64
C ALA A 381 -31.11 15.87 -24.31
N GLN A 382 -31.33 14.75 -23.62
CA GLN A 382 -32.06 13.59 -24.16
C GLN A 382 -33.58 13.69 -23.98
N THR A 383 -34.09 14.77 -23.39
CA THR A 383 -35.52 14.92 -23.03
C THR A 383 -36.23 16.05 -23.81
N THR A 384 -35.51 16.79 -24.67
CA THR A 384 -36.02 18.00 -25.31
C THR A 384 -36.47 17.75 -26.75
N SER A 385 -37.79 17.67 -26.98
CA SER A 385 -38.38 18.10 -28.27
C SER A 385 -38.72 19.59 -28.19
N ASP A 386 -38.85 20.27 -29.33
CA ASP A 386 -39.16 21.71 -29.39
C ASP A 386 -40.46 22.06 -28.64
N GLU A 387 -41.42 21.14 -28.61
CA GLU A 387 -42.70 21.28 -27.91
C GLU A 387 -42.53 21.25 -26.37
N TRP A 388 -41.61 20.44 -25.86
CA TRP A 388 -41.30 20.39 -24.44
C TRP A 388 -40.63 21.69 -23.98
N THR A 389 -39.63 22.17 -24.72
CA THR A 389 -38.91 23.42 -24.39
C THR A 389 -39.84 24.63 -24.36
N ALA A 390 -40.78 24.75 -25.31
CA ALA A 390 -41.75 25.85 -25.35
C ALA A 390 -42.69 25.84 -24.12
N ARG A 391 -43.10 24.66 -23.64
CA ARG A 391 -43.91 24.52 -22.42
C ARG A 391 -43.14 24.93 -21.16
N PHE A 392 -41.92 24.44 -20.99
CA PHE A 392 -41.05 24.82 -19.87
C PHE A 392 -40.82 26.34 -19.83
N GLN A 393 -40.59 26.95 -20.99
CA GLN A 393 -40.40 28.40 -21.07
C GLN A 393 -41.64 29.17 -20.60
N ARG A 394 -42.85 28.76 -21.02
CA ARG A 394 -44.10 29.39 -20.60
C ARG A 394 -44.31 29.29 -19.10
N GLU A 395 -43.95 28.16 -18.49
CA GLU A 395 -44.17 27.92 -17.07
C GLU A 395 -43.16 28.64 -16.18
N VAL A 396 -41.89 28.74 -16.63
CA VAL A 396 -40.89 29.62 -16.01
C VAL A 396 -41.34 31.08 -16.06
N GLN A 397 -41.90 31.53 -17.18
CA GLN A 397 -42.45 32.89 -17.31
C GLN A 397 -43.61 33.16 -16.34
N LEU A 398 -44.56 32.22 -16.22
CA LEU A 398 -45.68 32.36 -15.27
C LEU A 398 -45.17 32.39 -13.82
N THR A 399 -44.20 31.52 -13.50
CA THR A 399 -43.60 31.48 -12.16
C THR A 399 -42.81 32.74 -11.84
N SER A 400 -42.15 33.36 -12.82
CA SER A 400 -41.41 34.61 -12.59
C SER A 400 -42.30 35.83 -12.33
N LEU A 401 -43.61 35.73 -12.52
CA LEU A 401 -44.59 36.77 -12.15
C LEU A 401 -44.97 36.71 -10.67
N LEU A 402 -44.62 35.63 -9.97
CA LEU A 402 -44.88 35.48 -8.53
C LEU A 402 -43.83 36.25 -7.72
N HIS A 403 -44.27 36.90 -6.64
CA HIS A 403 -43.47 37.80 -5.82
C HIS A 403 -43.56 37.53 -4.32
N HIS A 404 -44.40 36.58 -3.89
CA HIS A 404 -44.57 36.29 -2.47
C HIS A 404 -43.25 35.79 -1.87
N PRO A 405 -42.88 36.25 -0.65
CA PRO A 405 -41.61 35.85 -0.03
C PRO A 405 -41.43 34.34 0.13
N ASN A 406 -42.53 33.57 0.31
CA ASN A 406 -42.49 32.10 0.40
C ASN A 406 -42.43 31.38 -0.96
N THR A 407 -42.41 32.10 -2.08
CA THR A 407 -42.24 31.55 -3.44
C THR A 407 -40.77 31.65 -3.86
N ILE A 408 -40.25 30.63 -4.56
CA ILE A 408 -38.91 30.70 -5.15
C ILE A 408 -38.83 31.82 -6.19
N THR A 409 -37.81 32.67 -6.09
CA THR A 409 -37.58 33.73 -7.07
C THR A 409 -36.75 33.21 -8.24
N ILE A 410 -37.29 33.29 -9.45
CA ILE A 410 -36.58 33.05 -10.70
C ILE A 410 -35.90 34.35 -11.14
N TYR A 411 -34.61 34.28 -11.48
CA TYR A 411 -33.82 35.42 -11.94
C TYR A 411 -33.79 35.56 -13.45
N ASP A 412 -33.61 34.44 -14.16
CA ASP A 412 -33.41 34.45 -15.62
C ASP A 412 -33.64 33.05 -16.20
N TYR A 413 -33.84 32.95 -17.51
CA TYR A 413 -33.85 31.69 -18.23
C TYR A 413 -33.30 31.84 -19.64
N GLY A 414 -32.85 30.75 -20.23
CA GLY A 414 -32.38 30.76 -21.61
C GLY A 414 -31.89 29.41 -22.09
N THR A 415 -31.11 29.46 -23.17
CA THR A 415 -30.57 28.26 -23.81
C THR A 415 -29.05 28.25 -23.67
N GLY A 416 -28.50 27.14 -23.20
CA GLY A 416 -27.07 26.92 -23.04
C GLY A 416 -26.38 26.64 -24.38
N PRO A 417 -25.04 26.51 -24.36
CA PRO A 417 -24.23 26.41 -25.59
C PRO A 417 -24.57 25.22 -26.50
N ASN A 418 -25.16 24.15 -25.98
CA ASN A 418 -25.53 22.96 -26.76
C ASN A 418 -27.05 22.80 -26.94
N GLY A 419 -27.83 23.88 -26.80
CA GLY A 419 -29.29 23.83 -26.99
C GLY A 419 -30.09 23.43 -25.75
N GLU A 420 -29.42 23.13 -24.63
CA GLU A 420 -30.05 22.84 -23.35
C GLU A 420 -30.79 24.05 -22.74
N PHE A 421 -32.08 23.91 -22.46
CA PHE A 421 -32.80 24.94 -21.69
C PHE A 421 -32.30 24.97 -20.24
N TYR A 422 -32.12 26.17 -19.70
CA TYR A 422 -31.81 26.39 -18.30
C TYR A 422 -32.62 27.56 -17.74
N TYR A 423 -32.84 27.54 -16.44
CA TYR A 423 -33.26 28.74 -15.70
C TYR A 423 -32.46 28.87 -14.41
N ALA A 424 -32.26 30.11 -14.00
CA ALA A 424 -31.55 30.50 -12.80
C ALA A 424 -32.54 31.04 -11.77
N MET A 425 -32.39 30.59 -10.54
CA MET A 425 -33.23 30.96 -9.40
C MET A 425 -32.36 31.30 -8.19
N GLU A 426 -33.00 31.87 -7.16
CA GLU A 426 -32.31 32.12 -5.90
C GLU A 426 -31.68 30.85 -5.33
N TYR A 427 -30.43 30.97 -4.87
CA TYR A 427 -29.79 29.91 -4.12
C TYR A 427 -30.30 29.94 -2.69
N LEU A 428 -30.85 28.81 -2.24
CA LEU A 428 -31.40 28.66 -0.90
C LEU A 428 -30.46 27.82 -0.03
N GLU A 429 -30.07 28.39 1.10
CA GLU A 429 -29.35 27.69 2.17
C GLU A 429 -30.37 27.13 3.16
N GLY A 430 -30.62 25.83 3.07
CA GLY A 430 -31.65 25.16 3.85
C GLY A 430 -31.77 23.67 3.53
N LEU A 431 -32.80 23.05 4.08
CA LEU A 431 -33.13 21.63 3.88
C LEU A 431 -34.48 21.52 3.20
N SER A 432 -34.68 20.52 2.34
CA SER A 432 -36.05 20.18 1.94
C SER A 432 -36.80 19.59 3.15
N LEU A 433 -38.14 19.60 3.13
CA LEU A 433 -38.91 18.95 4.18
C LEU A 433 -38.70 17.43 4.19
N ALA A 434 -38.32 16.83 3.06
CA ALA A 434 -37.89 15.44 3.00
C ALA A 434 -36.62 15.25 3.84
N ASP A 435 -35.58 16.05 3.58
CA ASP A 435 -34.30 15.98 4.31
C ASP A 435 -34.48 16.29 5.81
N LEU A 436 -35.39 17.21 6.14
CA LEU A 436 -35.72 17.55 7.53
C LEU A 436 -36.22 16.32 8.28
N VAL A 437 -37.21 15.62 7.72
CA VAL A 437 -37.81 14.43 8.35
C VAL A 437 -36.84 13.25 8.34
N GLU A 438 -36.09 13.05 7.25
CA GLU A 438 -35.08 12.01 7.17
C GLU A 438 -33.99 12.19 8.23
N ARG A 439 -33.54 13.43 8.44
CA ARG A 439 -32.43 13.73 9.35
C ARG A 439 -32.84 13.83 10.82
N TYR A 440 -34.03 14.36 11.10
CA TYR A 440 -34.46 14.71 12.46
C TYR A 440 -35.74 13.99 12.91
N GLY A 441 -36.32 13.16 12.05
CA GLY A 441 -37.56 12.44 12.34
C GLY A 441 -38.81 13.32 12.22
N PRO A 442 -39.96 12.83 12.73
CA PRO A 442 -41.22 13.55 12.66
C PRO A 442 -41.14 14.95 13.32
N VAL A 443 -41.96 15.87 12.83
CA VAL A 443 -41.96 17.29 13.18
C VAL A 443 -43.10 17.61 14.17
N PRO A 444 -42.83 18.37 15.26
CA PRO A 444 -43.85 18.72 16.25
C PRO A 444 -45.05 19.45 15.64
N PRO A 445 -46.29 19.21 16.13
CA PRO A 445 -47.51 19.76 15.52
C PRO A 445 -47.54 21.27 15.30
N ALA A 446 -47.08 22.06 16.28
CA ALA A 446 -47.05 23.52 16.16
C ALA A 446 -46.08 23.97 15.04
N ARG A 447 -44.92 23.32 14.92
CA ARG A 447 -43.95 23.59 13.84
C ARG A 447 -44.48 23.15 12.48
N THR A 448 -45.14 22.00 12.41
CA THR A 448 -45.80 21.53 11.18
C THR A 448 -46.85 22.54 10.71
N ALA A 449 -47.74 22.99 11.59
CA ALA A 449 -48.74 24.00 11.24
C ALA A 449 -48.11 25.31 10.76
N TYR A 450 -47.03 25.75 11.43
CA TYR A 450 -46.26 26.94 11.04
C TYR A 450 -45.63 26.82 9.65
N ILE A 451 -45.07 25.66 9.32
CA ILE A 451 -44.49 25.38 7.99
C ILE A 451 -45.58 25.35 6.91
N LEU A 452 -46.65 24.61 7.14
CA LEU A 452 -47.75 24.48 6.16
C LEU A 452 -48.42 25.83 5.89
N ARG A 453 -48.58 26.67 6.92
CA ARG A 453 -49.17 28.01 6.79
C ARG A 453 -48.34 28.91 5.88
N GLN A 454 -47.01 28.85 5.97
CA GLN A 454 -46.14 29.58 5.05
C GLN A 454 -46.21 29.04 3.62
N ALA A 455 -46.30 27.71 3.45
CA ALA A 455 -46.52 27.11 2.13
C ALA A 455 -47.87 27.53 1.52
N CYS A 456 -48.93 27.62 2.32
CA CYS A 456 -50.23 28.16 1.90
C CYS A 456 -50.11 29.59 1.34
N ALA A 457 -49.21 30.41 1.88
CA ALA A 457 -49.04 31.79 1.43
C ALA A 457 -48.47 31.87 -0.01
N SER A 458 -47.54 30.97 -0.35
CA SER A 458 -47.03 30.83 -1.72
C SER A 458 -48.10 30.29 -2.68
N LEU A 459 -48.83 29.25 -2.26
CA LEU A 459 -49.92 28.66 -3.04
C LEU A 459 -51.09 29.63 -3.25
N TRP A 460 -51.39 30.48 -2.26
CA TRP A 460 -52.44 31.50 -2.36
C TRP A 460 -52.14 32.52 -3.45
N GLU A 461 -50.90 33.02 -3.53
CA GLU A 461 -50.49 33.91 -4.60
C GLU A 461 -50.62 33.23 -5.96
N ALA A 462 -50.11 32.01 -6.10
CA ALA A 462 -50.18 31.27 -7.35
C ALA A 462 -51.64 31.02 -7.80
N HIS A 463 -52.50 30.57 -6.89
CA HIS A 463 -53.92 30.34 -7.18
C HIS A 463 -54.65 31.64 -7.56
N SER A 464 -54.26 32.79 -7.00
CA SER A 464 -54.83 34.10 -7.38
C SER A 464 -54.44 34.55 -8.80
N CYS A 465 -53.40 33.95 -9.37
CA CYS A 465 -52.93 34.15 -10.74
C CYS A 465 -53.33 32.98 -11.67
N ASP A 466 -54.34 32.19 -11.28
CA ASP A 466 -54.80 30.98 -12.00
C ASP A 466 -53.70 29.92 -12.25
N LEU A 467 -52.65 29.93 -11.42
CA LEU A 467 -51.53 28.99 -11.50
C LEU A 467 -51.65 27.92 -10.40
N VAL A 468 -51.85 26.67 -10.80
CA VAL A 468 -51.88 25.50 -9.90
C VAL A 468 -50.51 24.82 -9.91
N HIS A 469 -49.96 24.50 -8.74
CA HIS A 469 -48.59 23.98 -8.62
C HIS A 469 -48.44 22.53 -9.10
N ARG A 470 -49.40 21.64 -8.78
CA ARG A 470 -49.51 20.24 -9.26
C ARG A 470 -48.37 19.29 -8.91
N ASP A 471 -47.37 19.70 -8.15
CA ASP A 471 -46.24 18.85 -7.71
C ASP A 471 -45.79 19.21 -6.29
N ILE A 472 -46.74 19.57 -5.43
CA ILE A 472 -46.45 19.76 -4.00
C ILE A 472 -46.04 18.42 -3.39
N LYS A 473 -44.86 18.40 -2.79
CA LYS A 473 -44.25 17.25 -2.10
C LYS A 473 -43.13 17.74 -1.18
N PRO A 474 -42.65 16.94 -0.21
CA PRO A 474 -41.65 17.38 0.75
C PRO A 474 -40.33 17.84 0.12
N GLN A 475 -39.95 17.32 -1.05
CA GLN A 475 -38.73 17.73 -1.78
C GLN A 475 -38.84 19.12 -2.41
N ASN A 476 -40.06 19.60 -2.70
CA ASN A 476 -40.32 20.88 -3.35
C ASN A 476 -40.66 22.00 -2.35
N ILE A 477 -40.55 21.74 -1.06
CA ILE A 477 -40.71 22.75 -0.01
C ILE A 477 -39.41 22.77 0.80
N MET A 478 -38.73 23.90 0.80
CA MET A 478 -37.49 24.09 1.55
C MET A 478 -37.72 24.91 2.81
N LEU A 479 -37.02 24.54 3.87
CA LEU A 479 -36.91 25.26 5.12
C LEU A 479 -35.52 25.91 5.17
N CYS A 480 -35.49 27.24 5.09
CA CYS A 480 -34.29 28.03 4.85
C CYS A 480 -34.00 28.97 6.02
N THR A 481 -32.77 29.49 6.03
CA THR A 481 -32.43 30.68 6.82
C THR A 481 -32.37 31.91 5.91
N ILE A 482 -33.32 32.84 6.04
CA ILE A 482 -33.36 34.06 5.21
C ILE A 482 -33.19 35.28 6.11
N ARG A 483 -32.18 36.11 5.85
CA ARG A 483 -31.88 37.34 6.63
C ARG A 483 -31.73 37.08 8.14
N GLY A 484 -31.18 35.91 8.49
CA GLY A 484 -31.04 35.47 9.88
C GLY A 484 -32.29 34.83 10.45
N GLU A 485 -33.40 34.76 9.70
CA GLU A 485 -34.62 34.09 10.12
C GLU A 485 -34.64 32.61 9.73
N ARG A 486 -34.62 31.71 10.74
CA ARG A 486 -34.75 30.27 10.57
C ARG A 486 -36.22 29.86 10.46
N ASP A 487 -36.46 28.66 9.95
CA ASP A 487 -37.80 28.13 9.64
C ASP A 487 -38.57 28.95 8.60
N PHE A 488 -37.85 29.62 7.70
CA PHE A 488 -38.48 30.35 6.59
C PHE A 488 -38.76 29.39 5.43
N VAL A 489 -40.01 29.30 4.99
CA VAL A 489 -40.40 28.34 3.94
C VAL A 489 -40.25 28.94 2.54
N LYS A 490 -39.71 28.16 1.62
CA LYS A 490 -39.67 28.45 0.19
C LYS A 490 -40.29 27.28 -0.59
N VAL A 491 -41.36 27.55 -1.32
CA VAL A 491 -41.97 26.59 -2.25
C VAL A 491 -41.26 26.69 -3.60
N LEU A 492 -40.81 25.54 -4.10
CA LEU A 492 -40.00 25.39 -5.30
C LEU A 492 -40.79 24.75 -6.43
N ASP A 493 -40.32 24.95 -7.67
CA ASP A 493 -40.71 24.13 -8.83
C ASP A 493 -42.24 24.07 -9.06
N PHE A 494 -42.84 25.22 -9.38
CA PHE A 494 -44.21 25.30 -9.89
C PHE A 494 -44.30 24.52 -11.20
N GLY A 495 -44.72 23.27 -11.10
CA GLY A 495 -45.38 22.51 -12.14
C GLY A 495 -44.63 22.24 -13.44
N LEU A 496 -43.34 22.60 -13.58
CA LEU A 496 -42.53 22.72 -14.81
C LEU A 496 -42.67 21.62 -15.90
N VAL A 497 -43.33 20.52 -15.60
CA VAL A 497 -44.00 19.66 -16.57
C VAL A 497 -45.24 19.11 -15.90
N LYS A 498 -46.43 19.26 -16.52
CA LYS A 498 -47.49 18.23 -16.66
C LYS A 498 -48.85 18.82 -17.09
N GLN A 499 -48.91 19.52 -18.21
CA GLN A 499 -50.14 19.50 -19.02
C GLN A 499 -50.00 18.36 -20.04
N ILE A 500 -50.43 17.16 -19.66
CA ILE A 500 -50.76 16.11 -20.64
C ILE A 500 -52.17 16.44 -21.12
N SER A 501 -52.27 17.48 -21.95
CA SER A 501 -53.49 17.84 -22.65
C SER A 501 -53.18 17.72 -24.13
N GLY A 502 -53.17 16.49 -24.62
CA GLY A 502 -52.98 16.17 -26.03
C GLY A 502 -52.66 14.69 -26.26
N ASP A 503 -53.65 13.94 -26.76
CA ASP A 503 -53.63 12.65 -27.51
C ASP A 503 -52.57 11.56 -27.24
N LEU A 504 -51.80 11.62 -26.15
CA LEU A 504 -50.88 10.57 -25.70
C LEU A 504 -51.52 9.79 -24.55
N THR A 505 -52.72 9.27 -24.77
CA THR A 505 -53.47 8.38 -23.88
C THR A 505 -53.06 6.90 -23.97
N ARG A 506 -51.93 6.56 -24.61
CA ARG A 506 -51.58 5.15 -24.85
C ARG A 506 -50.61 4.49 -23.89
N ASP A 507 -49.98 5.23 -22.97
CA ASP A 507 -49.06 4.57 -22.03
C ASP A 507 -48.99 5.28 -20.67
N LEU A 508 -50.05 5.11 -19.88
CA LEU A 508 -50.17 5.62 -18.50
C LEU A 508 -48.99 5.15 -17.63
N THR A 509 -48.48 3.94 -17.90
CA THR A 509 -47.37 3.28 -17.17
C THR A 509 -46.01 3.90 -17.49
N ALA A 510 -45.73 4.18 -18.78
CA ALA A 510 -44.51 4.87 -19.20
C ALA A 510 -44.51 6.34 -18.75
N THR A 511 -45.69 6.95 -18.73
CA THR A 511 -45.88 8.30 -18.20
C THR A 511 -45.65 8.31 -16.69
N MET A 512 -46.27 7.42 -15.90
CA MET A 512 -46.04 7.33 -14.44
C MET A 512 -44.56 7.13 -14.06
N ARG A 513 -43.80 6.33 -14.82
CA ARG A 513 -42.35 6.17 -14.63
C ARG A 513 -41.55 7.46 -14.84
N LEU A 514 -41.99 8.34 -15.73
CA LEU A 514 -41.37 9.65 -15.98
C LEU A 514 -41.83 10.73 -14.98
N LEU A 515 -43.03 10.58 -14.41
CA LEU A 515 -43.70 11.55 -13.55
C LEU A 515 -43.23 11.50 -12.08
N GLY A 516 -42.49 10.47 -11.67
CA GLY A 516 -42.15 10.21 -10.26
C GLY A 516 -43.32 9.56 -9.50
N THR A 517 -43.01 8.99 -8.34
CA THR A 517 -43.91 8.15 -7.53
C THR A 517 -45.24 8.88 -7.21
N PRO A 518 -46.42 8.26 -7.42
CA PRO A 518 -47.74 8.91 -7.27
C PRO A 518 -48.15 9.26 -5.81
N LEU A 519 -47.21 9.25 -4.86
CA LEU A 519 -47.44 9.35 -3.41
C LEU A 519 -48.17 10.62 -2.95
N TYR A 520 -47.95 11.74 -3.64
CA TYR A 520 -48.56 13.04 -3.33
C TYR A 520 -49.55 13.50 -4.41
N MET A 521 -49.93 12.59 -5.31
CA MET A 521 -50.88 12.88 -6.38
C MET A 521 -52.31 12.77 -5.89
N SER A 522 -53.14 13.75 -6.22
CA SER A 522 -54.56 13.70 -5.89
C SER A 522 -55.31 12.70 -6.78
N PRO A 523 -56.40 12.08 -6.28
CA PRO A 523 -57.17 11.08 -7.03
C PRO A 523 -57.63 11.56 -8.41
N GLU A 524 -58.10 12.80 -8.51
CA GLU A 524 -58.56 13.39 -9.76
C GLU A 524 -57.42 13.60 -10.76
N ARG A 525 -56.20 13.88 -10.29
CA ARG A 525 -55.01 14.03 -11.16
C ARG A 525 -54.54 12.69 -11.73
N ILE A 526 -54.77 11.58 -11.02
CA ILE A 526 -54.53 10.22 -11.52
C ILE A 526 -55.57 9.85 -12.58
N ARG A 527 -56.85 10.20 -12.35
CA ARG A 527 -57.95 9.87 -13.28
C ARG A 527 -57.87 10.68 -14.56
N ASN A 528 -57.83 12.01 -14.43
CA ASN A 528 -57.81 12.96 -15.54
C ASN A 528 -56.83 14.11 -15.21
N PRO A 529 -55.58 14.07 -15.71
CA PRO A 529 -54.58 15.10 -15.43
C PRO A 529 -54.99 16.53 -15.80
N GLY A 530 -55.90 16.70 -16.77
CA GLY A 530 -56.40 18.00 -17.25
C GLY A 530 -57.41 18.69 -16.32
N ASP A 531 -58.06 17.96 -15.43
CA ASP A 531 -59.20 18.45 -14.61
C ASP A 531 -58.78 18.94 -13.22
N ALA A 532 -57.47 18.90 -12.90
CA ALA A 532 -56.95 19.25 -11.58
C ALA A 532 -56.84 20.78 -11.39
N ASP A 533 -57.71 21.32 -10.53
CA ASP A 533 -57.71 22.70 -10.03
C ASP A 533 -56.89 22.88 -8.72
N GLY A 534 -56.97 24.05 -8.09
CA GLY A 534 -56.24 24.35 -6.84
C GLY A 534 -56.47 23.36 -5.69
N ARG A 535 -57.57 22.59 -5.71
CA ARG A 535 -57.86 21.56 -4.69
C ARG A 535 -56.95 20.34 -4.78
N ALA A 536 -56.26 20.15 -5.90
CA ALA A 536 -55.21 19.15 -6.04
C ALA A 536 -53.96 19.52 -5.21
N ASP A 537 -53.62 20.81 -5.13
CA ASP A 537 -52.52 21.29 -4.28
C ASP A 537 -52.88 21.17 -2.80
N ILE A 538 -54.15 21.37 -2.44
CA ILE A 538 -54.66 21.18 -1.06
C ILE A 538 -54.49 19.73 -0.62
N TYR A 539 -54.84 18.76 -1.48
CA TYR A 539 -54.60 17.33 -1.21
C TYR A 539 -53.13 17.04 -0.96
N ALA A 540 -52.27 17.52 -1.87
CA ALA A 540 -50.84 17.30 -1.78
C ALA A 540 -50.23 17.96 -0.52
N LEU A 541 -50.70 19.15 -0.14
CA LEU A 541 -50.29 19.82 1.10
C LEU A 541 -50.74 19.05 2.34
N GLY A 542 -51.95 18.47 2.34
CA GLY A 542 -52.42 17.59 3.40
C GLY A 542 -51.53 16.35 3.56
N ALA A 543 -51.15 15.72 2.44
CA ALA A 543 -50.22 14.58 2.44
C ALA A 543 -48.82 14.97 2.96
N VAL A 544 -48.32 16.17 2.63
CA VAL A 544 -47.09 16.72 3.24
C VAL A 544 -47.25 16.91 4.74
N GLY A 545 -48.40 17.44 5.20
CA GLY A 545 -48.69 17.61 6.62
C GLY A 545 -48.69 16.28 7.38
N PHE A 546 -49.32 15.24 6.83
CA PHE A 546 -49.26 13.89 7.38
C PHE A 546 -47.82 13.37 7.47
N PHE A 547 -47.04 13.54 6.41
CA PHE A 547 -45.62 13.11 6.37
C PHE A 547 -44.78 13.83 7.42
N LEU A 548 -44.94 15.14 7.58
CA LEU A 548 -44.25 15.90 8.62
C LEU A 548 -44.58 15.38 10.02
N LEU A 549 -45.87 15.15 10.33
CA LEU A 549 -46.29 14.72 11.67
C LEU A 549 -45.87 13.30 12.03
N THR A 550 -45.77 12.41 11.04
CA THR A 550 -45.63 10.96 11.28
C THR A 550 -44.27 10.41 10.87
N GLY A 551 -43.55 11.11 9.99
CA GLY A 551 -42.37 10.60 9.30
C GLY A 551 -42.66 9.53 8.25
N LYS A 552 -43.94 9.22 8.01
CA LYS A 552 -44.40 8.12 7.15
C LYS A 552 -45.18 8.65 5.97
N ARG A 553 -45.24 7.85 4.90
CA ARG A 553 -46.04 8.18 3.71
C ARG A 553 -47.52 7.96 4.03
N LEU A 554 -48.39 8.69 3.34
CA LEU A 554 -49.84 8.55 3.48
C LEU A 554 -50.32 7.11 3.17
N PHE A 555 -49.66 6.47 2.19
CA PHE A 555 -49.82 5.08 1.79
C PHE A 555 -48.45 4.43 1.62
N GLU A 556 -48.26 3.23 2.17
CA GLU A 556 -47.03 2.43 2.07
C GLU A 556 -47.35 1.10 1.38
N THR A 557 -46.83 0.91 0.17
CA THR A 557 -47.07 -0.30 -0.64
C THR A 557 -45.79 -0.73 -1.36
N GLU A 558 -45.73 -2.02 -1.70
CA GLU A 558 -44.59 -2.59 -2.45
C GLU A 558 -44.73 -2.43 -3.97
N THR A 559 -45.94 -2.16 -4.49
CA THR A 559 -46.20 -2.04 -5.93
C THR A 559 -46.88 -0.73 -6.30
N GLU A 560 -46.51 -0.17 -7.46
CA GLU A 560 -47.08 1.09 -7.99
C GLU A 560 -48.59 0.98 -8.28
N HIS A 561 -49.05 -0.21 -8.70
CA HIS A 561 -50.47 -0.48 -8.94
C HIS A 561 -51.28 -0.45 -7.64
N ASP A 562 -50.77 -1.06 -6.57
CA ASP A 562 -51.42 -1.02 -5.25
C ASP A 562 -51.42 0.39 -4.66
N LEU A 563 -50.33 1.15 -4.86
CA LEU A 563 -50.29 2.56 -4.44
C LEU A 563 -51.37 3.38 -5.14
N THR A 564 -51.50 3.21 -6.46
CA THR A 564 -52.53 3.91 -7.25
C THR A 564 -53.93 3.55 -6.77
N TYR A 565 -54.18 2.26 -6.50
CA TYR A 565 -55.45 1.80 -5.95
C TYR A 565 -55.75 2.46 -4.59
N GLN A 566 -54.77 2.49 -3.68
CA GLN A 566 -54.95 3.09 -2.35
C GLN A 566 -55.18 4.60 -2.41
N VAL A 567 -54.46 5.30 -3.28
CA VAL A 567 -54.72 6.74 -3.51
C VAL A 567 -56.15 6.96 -4.00
N LEU A 568 -56.69 6.09 -4.86
CA LEU A 568 -58.04 6.24 -5.42
C LEU A 568 -59.17 5.77 -4.50
N HIS A 569 -58.93 4.79 -3.63
CA HIS A 569 -60.01 4.04 -2.96
C HIS A 569 -59.85 3.89 -1.44
N THR A 570 -58.66 4.05 -0.88
CA THR A 570 -58.40 3.77 0.54
C THR A 570 -58.48 5.05 1.37
N VAL A 571 -59.22 4.99 2.48
CA VAL A 571 -59.25 6.06 3.48
C VAL A 571 -57.89 6.09 4.20
N PRO A 572 -57.17 7.22 4.19
CA PRO A 572 -55.88 7.31 4.87
C PRO A 572 -56.06 7.24 6.39
N ARG A 573 -55.03 6.74 7.09
CA ARG A 573 -55.00 6.77 8.55
C ARG A 573 -54.93 8.21 9.05
N LEU A 574 -55.42 8.43 10.27
CA LEU A 574 -55.27 9.71 10.95
C LEU A 574 -53.81 9.92 11.37
N ALA A 575 -53.33 11.17 11.34
CA ALA A 575 -51.97 11.47 11.75
C ALA A 575 -51.77 11.21 13.25
N SER A 576 -52.82 11.39 14.07
CA SER A 576 -52.79 11.08 15.51
C SER A 576 -52.54 9.60 15.83
N GLU A 577 -52.89 8.68 14.93
CA GLU A 577 -52.65 7.24 15.11
C GLU A 577 -51.19 6.85 14.87
N CYS A 578 -50.45 7.67 14.12
CA CYS A 578 -49.12 7.34 13.62
C CYS A 578 -48.01 8.25 14.19
N SER A 579 -48.34 9.46 14.63
CA SER A 579 -47.38 10.46 15.09
C SER A 579 -46.80 10.08 16.47
N PRO A 580 -45.49 10.29 16.71
CA PRO A 580 -44.93 10.16 18.04
C PRO A 580 -45.34 11.32 18.99
N PHE A 581 -45.98 12.37 18.47
CA PHE A 581 -46.43 13.53 19.24
C PHE A 581 -47.95 13.51 19.41
N ALA A 582 -48.43 14.17 20.47
CA ALA A 582 -49.85 14.44 20.64
C ALA A 582 -50.34 15.43 19.57
N VAL A 583 -50.99 14.93 18.52
CA VAL A 583 -51.54 15.75 17.44
C VAL A 583 -52.84 16.41 17.90
N PRO A 584 -52.98 17.75 17.80
CA PRO A 584 -54.24 18.45 17.98
C PRO A 584 -55.38 17.87 17.13
N ALA A 585 -56.55 17.66 17.73
CA ALA A 585 -57.72 17.16 17.00
C ALA A 585 -58.08 18.06 15.82
N GLU A 586 -57.90 19.37 15.96
CA GLU A 586 -58.16 20.35 14.91
C GLU A 586 -57.17 20.23 13.73
N LEU A 587 -55.90 19.95 14.02
CA LEU A 587 -54.88 19.74 12.98
C LEU A 587 -55.10 18.42 12.25
N ASP A 588 -55.42 17.36 13.00
CA ASP A 588 -55.66 16.04 12.43
C ASP A 588 -56.90 16.03 11.53
N ALA A 589 -57.99 16.67 11.99
CA ALA A 589 -59.19 16.85 11.19
C ALA A 589 -58.96 17.71 9.93
N LEU A 590 -58.13 18.75 10.02
CA LEU A 590 -57.76 19.57 8.86
C LEU A 590 -56.97 18.75 7.83
N ILE A 591 -55.95 18.01 8.28
CA ILE A 591 -55.13 17.16 7.40
C ILE A 591 -56.01 16.10 6.73
N GLY A 592 -56.87 15.42 7.51
CA GLY A 592 -57.85 14.45 7.00
C GLY A 592 -58.75 15.03 5.91
N ARG A 593 -59.34 16.22 6.17
CA ARG A 593 -60.15 16.95 5.18
C ARG A 593 -59.37 17.31 3.92
N CYS A 594 -58.11 17.71 4.03
CA CYS A 594 -57.28 18.03 2.86
C CYS A 594 -57.09 16.80 1.96
N VAL A 595 -56.90 15.61 2.54
CA VAL A 595 -56.64 14.37 1.80
C VAL A 595 -57.92 13.58 1.43
N GLU A 596 -59.08 14.21 1.54
CA GLU A 596 -60.35 13.60 1.13
C GLU A 596 -60.33 13.22 -0.36
N LYS A 597 -60.99 12.11 -0.69
CA LYS A 597 -60.96 11.59 -2.07
C LYS A 597 -61.82 12.42 -3.00
N ASP A 598 -62.96 12.88 -2.51
CA ASP A 598 -63.83 13.82 -3.21
C ASP A 598 -63.29 15.26 -3.07
N PRO A 599 -62.90 15.93 -4.18
CA PRO A 599 -62.48 17.34 -4.14
C PRO A 599 -63.53 18.28 -3.53
N ALA A 600 -64.83 17.96 -3.62
CA ALA A 600 -65.89 18.77 -3.02
C ALA A 600 -65.94 18.68 -1.48
N ALA A 601 -65.38 17.61 -0.90
CA ALA A 601 -65.28 17.43 0.55
C ALA A 601 -64.03 18.08 1.18
N ARG A 602 -63.08 18.54 0.34
CA ARG A 602 -61.88 19.27 0.78
C ARG A 602 -62.20 20.72 1.14
N PRO A 603 -61.32 21.43 1.86
CA PRO A 603 -61.32 22.89 1.85
C PRO A 603 -61.35 23.42 0.41
N GLN A 604 -62.23 24.38 0.12
CA GLN A 604 -62.47 24.81 -1.27
C GLN A 604 -61.45 25.86 -1.75
N SER A 605 -60.62 26.38 -0.85
CA SER A 605 -59.52 27.28 -1.19
C SER A 605 -58.35 27.09 -0.24
N ILE A 606 -57.14 27.42 -0.71
CA ILE A 606 -55.95 27.41 0.14
C ILE A 606 -56.03 28.44 1.28
N ALA A 607 -56.81 29.51 1.10
CA ALA A 607 -57.08 30.50 2.14
C ALA A 607 -57.85 29.91 3.33
N GLU A 608 -58.78 28.97 3.07
CA GLU A 608 -59.51 28.25 4.12
C GLU A 608 -58.57 27.39 4.96
N VAL A 609 -57.61 26.70 4.30
CA VAL A 609 -56.56 25.92 4.98
C VAL A 609 -55.67 26.84 5.81
N ALA A 610 -55.23 27.97 5.24
CA ALA A 610 -54.40 28.95 5.95
C ALA A 610 -55.11 29.49 7.19
N GLY A 611 -56.40 29.84 7.08
CA GLY A 611 -57.19 30.33 8.22
C GLY A 611 -57.35 29.30 9.33
N ALA A 612 -57.54 28.02 8.99
CA ALA A 612 -57.58 26.94 9.97
C ALA A 612 -56.23 26.74 10.68
N LEU A 613 -55.11 26.86 9.96
CA LEU A 613 -53.77 26.81 10.54
C LEU A 613 -53.47 28.04 11.41
N ASP A 614 -53.89 29.23 10.99
CA ASP A 614 -53.73 30.46 11.76
C ASP A 614 -54.49 30.37 13.10
N ALA A 615 -55.74 29.88 13.10
CA ALA A 615 -56.51 29.64 14.32
C ALA A 615 -55.80 28.68 15.28
N LEU A 616 -55.15 27.64 14.76
CA LEU A 616 -54.37 26.71 15.58
C LEU A 616 -53.11 27.36 16.16
N LEU A 617 -52.40 28.17 15.36
CA LEU A 617 -51.17 28.85 15.78
C LEU A 617 -51.41 29.95 16.82
N VAL A 618 -52.60 30.53 16.89
CA VAL A 618 -52.99 31.46 17.97
C VAL A 618 -52.92 30.77 19.33
N HIS A 619 -53.42 29.53 19.42
CA HIS A 619 -53.44 28.77 20.67
C HIS A 619 -52.16 27.95 20.91
N ARG A 620 -51.45 27.61 19.84
CA ARG A 620 -50.22 26.80 19.87
C ARG A 620 -49.14 27.43 18.99
N PRO A 621 -48.55 28.56 19.41
CA PRO A 621 -47.59 29.27 18.59
C PRO A 621 -46.29 28.47 18.41
N TRP A 622 -45.66 28.63 17.25
CA TRP A 622 -44.27 28.25 17.00
C TRP A 622 -43.42 29.52 16.97
N THR A 623 -43.00 29.95 18.16
CA THR A 623 -42.34 31.24 18.37
C THR A 623 -40.88 31.21 17.95
N ARG A 624 -40.28 32.39 17.81
CA ARG A 624 -38.85 32.52 17.52
C ARG A 624 -37.97 31.80 18.54
N ALA A 625 -38.30 31.91 19.83
CA ALA A 625 -37.57 31.23 20.89
C ALA A 625 -37.60 29.70 20.73
N GLN A 626 -38.74 29.14 20.31
CA GLN A 626 -38.86 27.69 20.04
C GLN A 626 -38.08 27.27 18.80
N ILE A 627 -38.10 28.09 17.73
CA ILE A 627 -37.27 27.87 16.54
C ILE A 627 -35.79 27.82 16.92
N ASP A 628 -35.31 28.83 17.64
CA ASP A 628 -33.90 28.94 18.02
C ASP A 628 -33.49 27.83 19.00
N ALA A 629 -34.35 27.47 19.95
CA ALA A 629 -34.14 26.34 20.86
C ALA A 629 -34.05 25.01 20.10
N TRP A 630 -34.98 24.75 19.18
CA TRP A 630 -35.00 23.51 18.41
C TRP A 630 -33.72 23.37 17.56
N TRP A 631 -33.32 24.42 16.84
CA TRP A 631 -32.08 24.37 16.05
C TRP A 631 -30.84 24.32 16.93
N LYS A 632 -30.83 24.94 18.12
CA LYS A 632 -29.69 24.81 19.05
C LYS A 632 -29.51 23.37 19.54
N GLU A 633 -30.60 22.65 19.76
CA GLU A 633 -30.59 21.27 20.25
C GLU A 633 -30.31 20.25 19.14
N ASN A 634 -30.80 20.49 17.92
CA ASN A 634 -30.77 19.52 16.83
C ASN A 634 -29.67 19.80 15.79
N TRP A 635 -29.11 21.02 15.70
CA TRP A 635 -28.09 21.34 14.70
C TRP A 635 -26.71 20.77 15.07
N VAL A 636 -26.20 19.87 14.24
CA VAL A 636 -24.82 19.38 14.29
C VAL A 636 -23.98 20.19 13.29
N SER A 637 -22.84 20.73 13.74
CA SER A 637 -21.91 21.56 12.94
C SER A 637 -21.58 20.92 11.58
N GLU A 638 -21.50 21.75 10.53
CA GLU A 638 -21.19 21.35 9.14
C GLU A 638 -19.77 20.78 8.93
N ASP A 639 -18.97 20.72 10.00
CA ASP A 639 -17.61 20.18 10.03
C ASP A 639 -17.52 18.71 10.48
N ASP A 640 -18.63 17.99 10.62
CA ASP A 640 -18.60 16.53 10.78
C ASP A 640 -18.30 15.85 9.41
N PRO A 641 -17.11 15.26 9.22
CA PRO A 641 -16.69 14.71 7.92
C PRO A 641 -17.49 13.48 7.47
N GLY A 642 -18.38 12.92 8.31
CA GLY A 642 -19.13 11.70 8.01
C GLY A 642 -20.40 11.83 7.17
N ARG A 643 -20.88 13.05 6.83
CA ARG A 643 -22.26 13.22 6.29
C ARG A 643 -22.43 14.17 5.09
N ARG A 644 -21.36 14.55 4.39
CA ARG A 644 -21.51 15.29 3.11
C ARG A 644 -21.98 14.35 1.99
N PHE A 645 -23.29 14.40 1.69
CA PHE A 645 -23.95 13.87 0.49
C PHE A 645 -23.47 12.47 0.05
N THR A 646 -23.89 11.43 0.76
CA THR A 646 -24.02 10.12 0.15
C THR A 646 -25.27 10.14 -0.74
N ALA A 647 -25.10 9.97 -2.05
CA ALA A 647 -26.21 9.73 -2.96
C ALA A 647 -27.01 8.51 -2.47
N PRO A 648 -28.35 8.51 -2.56
CA PRO A 648 -29.14 7.33 -2.25
C PRO A 648 -28.77 6.22 -3.24
N THR A 649 -28.18 5.15 -2.74
CA THR A 649 -28.14 3.86 -3.44
C THR A 649 -29.48 3.17 -3.26
N SER A 650 -30.34 3.29 -4.28
CA SER A 650 -31.27 2.25 -4.76
C SER A 650 -32.04 2.76 -5.97
#